data_AF-A0A960RUF4-F1
#
_entry.id   AF-A0A960RUF4-F1
#
_cell.length_a   1.000
_cell.length_b   1.000
_cell.length_c   1.000
_cell.angle_alpha   90.00
_cell.angle_beta   90.00
_cell.angle_gamma   90.00
#
_symmetry.space_group_name_H-M   'P 1'
#
loop_
_entity.id
_entity.type
_entity.pdbx_description
1 polymer ?
#
loop_
_entity_poly.entity_id
_entity_poly.type
_entity_poly.pdbx_seq_one_letter_code
_entity_poly.pdbx_strand_id
1 'polypeptide(L)'
;MDKRTLFFVLSLSLTLFLVNTYFENQRQGDMVEWRKQEAAKEEKRIVQLREMIASKKVNAEQLPVVPFYSDASSSAQLGSGIDVNGALLAAAWTTPLPQTVYVSGKEYRLTSQPKEQGAAALYLAPSAEKLQLGYLPDFGAFDVQLITPGSDTSTPGEYVNGHLTVPAIELYHLLKKNVQEGETVPEPKIGNALVLLKSEGQYLPVAVYHQNSQKLTLLRDMAEIPTTVSKPQAATTVSGEETFYVLENDYMQLVFSSRGGALSEINLPFKSKANEESVVKEIDFDRDMVEYHPYNARFPSHPYTTASAEGKTTDHESGALGGYYPLIRRDLIQVPPLKTTRVPPQYYSMNIVSEYPEVAELNYTVKEFTNQKIVFEANQGHRKITKTYTLEEEGAPYIANLQIDISGDGRGLWLTSGIPEIELFSGNPAPALKYRITRGQNVEVDQISLPQDASTVSNIFPDWTSNSNGFFGLIMDPLTEIGGGYRAQYVDGNIVPSRLVEIDQEYQLYKPENMPGYQMMMPLNEKGGSMQFRIFAGPYATPTLKAVDTYYSDPITGYNPDYIGCQSFHGWFSFISEPFAKFLMILMRFFHSVTGSWGFSIILLTVALRIMLYPLNAWSTKSMVRMQKIAPEVNAIQAKYKKDPKKAQLEIMSLYREKGVNPMSGCFPILIQIPFLIGMFDLLKSTFELRGASFIPGWIDNLAAPDVLFSWSKPIFFFGTSFHLLPILLGGVMFLQQRVMSTAPKDPSMMTDQQRQQRAMGSVMPLVFMFMFYSFPSGLNLYWLSSTLLGIGQQWWTTKTMKDKDSTPSVTVVGKKGKR
;
A
#
# COMPACT_ATOMS: atom_id res chain seq x y z
N MET A 1 -24.27 -27.93 -31.40
CA MET A 1 -24.47 -27.51 -30.01
C MET A 1 -25.76 -28.15 -29.53
N ASP A 2 -25.71 -28.99 -28.48
CA ASP A 2 -26.93 -29.62 -27.93
C ASP A 2 -27.86 -28.52 -27.40
N LYS A 3 -29.19 -28.75 -27.39
CA LYS A 3 -30.18 -27.84 -26.80
C LYS A 3 -29.79 -27.42 -25.40
N ARG A 4 -29.14 -28.30 -24.63
CA ARG A 4 -28.62 -28.01 -23.28
C ARG A 4 -27.42 -27.05 -23.27
N THR A 5 -26.54 -27.12 -24.27
CA THR A 5 -25.40 -26.19 -24.42
C THR A 5 -25.85 -24.85 -24.99
N LEU A 6 -26.82 -24.86 -25.92
CA LEU A 6 -27.50 -23.63 -26.36
C LEU A 6 -28.24 -22.99 -25.19
N PHE A 7 -28.88 -23.79 -24.33
CA PHE A 7 -29.52 -23.31 -23.10
C PHE A 7 -28.50 -22.83 -22.07
N PHE A 8 -27.33 -23.46 -21.93
CA PHE A 8 -26.26 -22.97 -21.05
C PHE A 8 -25.65 -21.67 -21.56
N VAL A 9 -25.41 -21.53 -22.87
CA VAL A 9 -24.87 -20.29 -23.46
C VAL A 9 -25.94 -19.19 -23.43
N LEU A 10 -27.19 -19.48 -23.78
CA LEU A 10 -28.29 -18.52 -23.63
C LEU A 10 -28.54 -18.17 -22.16
N SER A 11 -28.47 -19.14 -21.26
CA SER A 11 -28.58 -18.90 -19.82
C SER A 11 -27.42 -18.07 -19.34
N LEU A 12 -26.17 -18.36 -19.71
CA LEU A 12 -25.01 -17.59 -19.30
C LEU A 12 -25.05 -16.18 -19.89
N SER A 13 -25.41 -16.02 -21.16
CA SER A 13 -25.57 -14.70 -21.79
C SER A 13 -26.75 -13.92 -21.22
N LEU A 14 -27.88 -14.58 -20.92
CA LEU A 14 -29.04 -13.96 -20.26
C LEU A 14 -28.74 -13.64 -18.80
N THR A 15 -27.98 -14.49 -18.09
CA THR A 15 -27.50 -14.22 -16.74
C THR A 15 -26.52 -13.06 -16.77
N LEU A 16 -25.54 -13.01 -17.68
CA LEU A 16 -24.63 -11.87 -17.83
C LEU A 16 -25.36 -10.59 -18.24
N PHE A 17 -26.38 -10.68 -19.10
CA PHE A 17 -27.21 -9.54 -19.48
C PHE A 17 -28.10 -9.06 -18.32
N LEU A 18 -28.74 -9.97 -17.58
CA LEU A 18 -29.56 -9.64 -16.40
C LEU A 18 -28.69 -9.14 -15.25
N VAL A 19 -27.49 -9.68 -15.07
CA VAL A 19 -26.49 -9.21 -14.11
C VAL A 19 -26.00 -7.83 -14.52
N ASN A 20 -25.66 -7.61 -15.79
CA ASN A 20 -25.30 -6.28 -16.28
C ASN A 20 -26.45 -5.30 -16.11
N THR A 21 -27.68 -5.67 -16.49
CA THR A 21 -28.89 -4.82 -16.34
C THR A 21 -29.23 -4.58 -14.87
N TYR A 22 -29.05 -5.57 -13.98
CA TYR A 22 -29.21 -5.44 -12.53
C TYR A 22 -28.18 -4.46 -11.97
N PHE A 23 -26.91 -4.58 -12.39
CA PHE A 23 -25.86 -3.63 -12.05
C PHE A 23 -26.02 -2.26 -12.72
N GLU A 24 -26.72 -2.17 -13.86
CA GLU A 24 -27.04 -0.92 -14.54
C GLU A 24 -28.21 -0.21 -13.82
N ASN A 25 -29.21 -0.97 -13.35
CA ASN A 25 -30.32 -0.46 -12.54
C ASN A 25 -29.89 -0.11 -11.11
N GLN A 26 -29.01 -0.92 -10.50
CA GLN A 26 -28.33 -0.52 -9.27
C GLN A 26 -27.50 0.73 -9.53
N ARG A 27 -26.68 0.79 -10.59
CA ARG A 27 -25.99 2.02 -10.99
C ARG A 27 -26.93 3.21 -11.13
N GLN A 28 -28.15 3.06 -11.67
CA GLN A 28 -29.10 4.17 -11.77
C GLN A 28 -29.59 4.64 -10.39
N GLY A 29 -29.94 3.72 -9.49
CA GLY A 29 -30.31 4.03 -8.11
C GLY A 29 -29.16 4.67 -7.33
N ASP A 30 -27.99 4.03 -7.41
CA ASP A 30 -26.73 4.48 -6.83
C ASP A 30 -26.33 5.84 -7.40
N MET A 31 -26.58 6.12 -8.69
CA MET A 31 -26.30 7.43 -9.31
C MET A 31 -27.25 8.52 -8.83
N VAL A 32 -28.52 8.21 -8.56
CA VAL A 32 -29.48 9.19 -7.99
C VAL A 32 -29.11 9.50 -6.54
N GLU A 33 -28.75 8.47 -5.77
CA GLU A 33 -28.29 8.63 -4.40
C GLU A 33 -26.94 9.34 -4.34
N TRP A 34 -26.01 8.99 -5.23
CA TRP A 34 -24.73 9.67 -5.44
C TRP A 34 -24.94 11.14 -5.78
N ARG A 35 -25.86 11.50 -6.69
CA ARG A 35 -26.18 12.90 -7.00
C ARG A 35 -26.75 13.65 -5.79
N LYS A 36 -27.60 13.02 -4.98
CA LYS A 36 -28.13 13.62 -3.74
C LYS A 36 -27.02 13.82 -2.71
N GLN A 37 -26.14 12.83 -2.55
CA GLN A 37 -24.97 12.92 -1.68
C GLN A 37 -23.99 13.99 -2.17
N GLU A 38 -23.79 14.12 -3.47
CA GLU A 38 -22.91 15.10 -4.07
C GLU A 38 -23.45 16.53 -3.88
N ALA A 39 -24.76 16.74 -4.05
CA ALA A 39 -25.42 18.00 -3.72
C ALA A 39 -25.30 18.36 -2.22
N ALA A 40 -25.54 17.39 -1.32
CA ALA A 40 -25.39 17.61 0.12
C ALA A 40 -23.93 17.88 0.53
N LYS A 41 -22.96 17.23 -0.11
CA LYS A 41 -21.53 17.51 0.07
C LYS A 41 -21.16 18.91 -0.40
N GLU A 42 -21.71 19.34 -1.54
CA GLU A 42 -21.48 20.67 -2.09
C GLU A 42 -22.03 21.75 -1.15
N GLU A 43 -23.23 21.55 -0.58
CA GLU A 43 -23.82 22.45 0.42
C GLU A 43 -22.99 22.51 1.72
N LYS A 44 -22.56 21.34 2.23
CA LYS A 44 -21.67 21.28 3.41
C LYS A 44 -20.33 21.98 3.14
N ARG A 45 -19.76 21.82 1.95
CA ARG A 45 -18.51 22.48 1.53
C ARG A 45 -18.69 24.01 1.46
N ILE A 46 -19.84 24.49 0.99
CA ILE A 46 -20.17 25.92 0.99
C ILE A 46 -20.19 26.48 2.43
N VAL A 47 -20.80 25.76 3.38
CA VAL A 47 -20.82 26.16 4.80
C VAL A 47 -19.40 26.17 5.37
N GLN A 48 -18.63 25.11 5.15
CA GLN A 48 -17.24 25.01 5.62
C GLN A 48 -16.34 26.12 5.04
N LEU A 49 -16.45 26.40 3.75
CA LEU A 49 -15.68 27.48 3.11
C LEU A 49 -16.06 28.85 3.71
N ARG A 50 -17.33 29.10 4.03
CA ARG A 50 -17.74 30.35 4.68
C ARG A 50 -17.14 30.49 6.08
N GLU A 51 -17.19 29.44 6.89
CA GLU A 51 -16.61 29.42 8.24
C GLU A 51 -15.08 29.53 8.20
N MET A 52 -14.45 28.87 7.24
CA MET A 52 -13.02 28.93 6.98
C MET A 52 -12.59 30.35 6.59
N ILE A 53 -13.27 30.99 5.64
CA ILE A 53 -12.98 32.38 5.25
C ILE A 53 -13.13 33.31 6.45
N ALA A 54 -14.18 33.14 7.27
CA ALA A 54 -14.42 33.97 8.45
C ALA A 54 -13.33 33.80 9.53
N SER A 55 -12.89 32.56 9.77
CA SER A 55 -11.92 32.24 10.84
C SER A 55 -10.47 32.52 10.45
N LYS A 56 -10.10 32.37 9.18
CA LYS A 56 -8.73 32.57 8.69
C LYS A 56 -8.43 34.01 8.26
N LYS A 57 -9.44 34.88 8.16
CA LYS A 57 -9.24 36.29 7.79
C LYS A 57 -8.60 37.07 8.94
N VAL A 58 -7.50 37.75 8.64
CA VAL A 58 -6.71 38.51 9.62
C VAL A 58 -7.08 39.99 9.55
N ASN A 59 -7.08 40.69 10.70
CA ASN A 59 -7.28 42.15 10.72
C ASN A 59 -6.06 42.86 10.10
N ALA A 60 -6.30 43.89 9.28
CA ALA A 60 -5.26 44.68 8.64
C ALA A 60 -4.22 45.24 9.62
N GLU A 61 -4.63 45.58 10.85
CA GLU A 61 -3.73 46.08 11.91
C GLU A 61 -2.69 45.06 12.38
N GLN A 62 -2.92 43.77 12.16
CA GLN A 62 -1.98 42.70 12.53
C GLN A 62 -0.99 42.36 11.41
N LEU A 63 -1.17 42.96 10.23
CA LEU A 63 -0.33 42.75 9.06
C LEU A 63 0.71 43.89 8.96
N PRO A 64 1.93 43.62 8.48
CA PRO A 64 2.99 44.62 8.32
C PRO A 64 2.75 45.59 7.14
N VAL A 65 1.49 45.99 6.92
CA VAL A 65 1.10 46.86 5.81
C VAL A 65 1.30 48.31 6.23
N VAL A 66 2.09 49.05 5.46
CA VAL A 66 2.36 50.46 5.70
C VAL A 66 2.09 51.30 4.46
N PRO A 67 1.50 52.50 4.61
CA PRO A 67 1.45 53.48 3.52
C PRO A 67 2.85 54.06 3.28
N PHE A 68 3.17 54.35 2.02
CA PHE A 68 4.41 55.04 1.66
C PHE A 68 4.13 56.28 0.80
N TYR A 69 5.00 57.28 0.91
CA TYR A 69 4.78 58.65 0.44
C TYR A 69 5.95 59.14 -0.42
N SER A 70 5.71 60.14 -1.27
CA SER A 70 6.75 60.78 -2.07
C SER A 70 7.64 61.75 -1.29
N ASP A 71 7.20 62.16 -0.10
CA ASP A 71 7.87 63.14 0.75
C ASP A 71 7.85 62.75 2.23
N ALA A 72 8.77 63.31 3.00
CA ALA A 72 8.91 63.03 4.43
C ALA A 72 7.76 63.59 5.29
N SER A 73 7.00 64.56 4.77
CA SER A 73 5.84 65.14 5.45
C SER A 73 4.55 64.31 5.29
N SER A 74 4.64 63.13 4.66
CA SER A 74 3.51 62.24 4.38
C SER A 74 2.36 62.94 3.63
N SER A 75 2.68 63.94 2.80
CA SER A 75 1.67 64.82 2.20
C SER A 75 1.05 64.23 0.93
N ALA A 76 1.83 63.45 0.17
CA ALA A 76 1.37 62.75 -1.04
C ALA A 76 1.65 61.25 -0.94
N GLN A 77 0.60 60.47 -0.68
CA GLN A 77 0.67 59.01 -0.60
C GLN A 77 0.83 58.42 -2.00
N LEU A 78 1.83 57.56 -2.17
CA LEU A 78 2.12 56.86 -3.43
C LEU A 78 1.47 55.48 -3.48
N GLY A 79 1.31 54.83 -2.33
CA GLY A 79 0.70 53.50 -2.26
C GLY A 79 0.80 52.88 -0.86
N SER A 80 0.71 51.56 -0.84
CA SER A 80 0.93 50.74 0.36
C SER A 80 1.86 49.58 0.01
N GLY A 81 2.67 49.18 0.97
CA GLY A 81 3.62 48.08 0.85
C GLY A 81 3.76 47.35 2.17
N ILE A 82 4.67 46.39 2.19
CA ILE A 82 4.94 45.57 3.35
C ILE A 82 6.32 45.91 3.88
N ASP A 83 6.39 46.49 5.08
CA ASP A 83 7.65 46.81 5.74
C ASP A 83 8.01 45.71 6.74
N VAL A 84 9.09 45.00 6.45
CA VAL A 84 9.68 44.02 7.35
C VAL A 84 11.09 44.47 7.69
N ASN A 85 11.28 44.91 8.93
CA ASN A 85 12.59 45.26 9.48
C ASN A 85 13.38 46.30 8.65
N GLY A 86 12.70 47.29 8.07
CA GLY A 86 13.34 48.35 7.29
C GLY A 86 13.51 48.01 5.80
N ALA A 87 12.91 46.91 5.34
CA ALA A 87 12.80 46.54 3.95
C ALA A 87 11.33 46.63 3.52
N LEU A 88 11.02 47.60 2.66
CA LEU A 88 9.68 47.87 2.15
C LEU A 88 9.50 47.18 0.79
N LEU A 89 8.62 46.16 0.76
CA LEU A 89 8.18 45.49 -0.46
C LEU A 89 6.89 46.12 -0.97
N ALA A 90 6.97 46.84 -2.09
CA ALA A 90 5.82 47.41 -2.78
C ALA A 90 5.37 46.49 -3.93
N ALA A 91 4.06 46.38 -4.16
CA ALA A 91 3.50 45.65 -5.30
C ALA A 91 2.41 46.50 -5.99
N ALA A 92 2.21 46.28 -7.30
CA ALA A 92 1.13 46.87 -8.11
C ALA A 92 1.00 48.42 -8.01
N TRP A 93 1.96 49.15 -8.58
CA TRP A 93 1.93 50.62 -8.70
C TRP A 93 1.33 51.10 -10.03
N THR A 94 0.80 52.33 -10.05
CA THR A 94 0.19 52.97 -11.24
C THR A 94 1.08 54.02 -11.91
N THR A 95 2.18 54.43 -11.27
CA THR A 95 3.11 55.46 -11.75
C THR A 95 4.57 55.00 -11.63
N PRO A 96 5.52 55.53 -12.40
CA PRO A 96 6.94 55.17 -12.27
C PRO A 96 7.40 55.33 -10.82
N LEU A 97 7.96 54.26 -10.27
CA LEU A 97 8.41 54.23 -8.88
C LEU A 97 9.58 55.20 -8.68
N PRO A 98 9.48 56.18 -7.76
CA PRO A 98 10.56 57.10 -7.47
C PRO A 98 11.74 56.36 -6.83
N GLN A 99 12.94 56.89 -6.99
CA GLN A 99 14.16 56.31 -6.40
C GLN A 99 14.12 56.29 -4.87
N THR A 100 13.41 57.24 -4.27
CA THR A 100 13.27 57.39 -2.82
C THR A 100 11.80 57.53 -2.46
N VAL A 101 11.39 56.82 -1.41
CA VAL A 101 10.06 56.91 -0.79
C VAL A 101 10.20 57.06 0.72
N TYR A 102 9.12 57.48 1.38
CA TYR A 102 9.10 57.68 2.82
C TYR A 102 7.99 56.86 3.48
N VAL A 103 8.32 56.20 4.60
CA VAL A 103 7.35 55.52 5.48
C VAL A 103 7.48 56.13 6.87
N SER A 104 6.41 56.73 7.38
CA SER A 104 6.40 57.41 8.69
C SER A 104 7.58 58.39 8.89
N GLY A 105 7.96 59.12 7.82
CA GLY A 105 9.07 60.07 7.82
C GLY A 105 10.48 59.47 7.65
N LYS A 106 10.63 58.14 7.61
CA LYS A 106 11.92 57.46 7.34
C LYS A 106 12.13 57.27 5.84
N GLU A 107 13.35 57.51 5.38
CA GLU A 107 13.76 57.37 3.98
C GLU A 107 14.02 55.89 3.61
N TYR A 108 13.50 55.45 2.45
CA TYR A 108 13.80 54.15 1.85
C TYR A 108 14.19 54.35 0.38
N ARG A 109 15.18 53.58 -0.11
CA ARG A 109 15.74 53.69 -1.47
C ARG A 109 15.52 52.42 -2.27
N LEU A 110 15.15 52.59 -3.53
CA LEU A 110 14.88 51.49 -4.45
C LEU A 110 16.16 50.68 -4.73
N THR A 111 16.11 49.36 -4.63
CA THR A 111 17.28 48.49 -4.89
C THR A 111 17.56 48.30 -6.37
N SER A 112 16.50 48.13 -7.17
CA SER A 112 16.56 47.93 -8.62
C SER A 112 15.22 48.28 -9.24
N GLN A 113 15.25 48.86 -10.45
CA GLN A 113 14.04 49.14 -11.20
C GLN A 113 13.41 47.82 -11.69
N PRO A 114 12.13 47.54 -11.37
CA PRO A 114 11.47 46.32 -11.83
C PRO A 114 11.33 46.31 -13.36
N LYS A 115 11.52 45.14 -13.98
CA LYS A 115 11.45 44.98 -15.45
C LYS A 115 10.04 45.03 -16.03
N GLU A 116 9.04 44.72 -15.21
CA GLU A 116 7.64 44.64 -15.61
C GLU A 116 6.78 45.57 -14.75
N GLN A 117 5.80 46.22 -15.37
CA GLN A 117 4.86 47.08 -14.67
C GLN A 117 3.98 46.22 -13.74
N GLY A 118 3.99 46.53 -12.44
CA GLY A 118 3.24 45.79 -11.43
C GLY A 118 3.96 44.55 -10.86
N ALA A 119 5.24 44.34 -11.17
CA ALA A 119 6.11 43.41 -10.45
C ALA A 119 6.26 43.83 -8.97
N ALA A 120 6.98 43.07 -8.15
CA ALA A 120 7.33 43.53 -6.80
C ALA A 120 8.58 44.44 -6.85
N ALA A 121 8.58 45.52 -6.07
CA ALA A 121 9.70 46.45 -5.96
C ALA A 121 10.18 46.51 -4.50
N LEU A 122 11.49 46.45 -4.30
CA LEU A 122 12.09 46.50 -2.98
C LEU A 122 12.75 47.86 -2.73
N TYR A 123 12.39 48.47 -1.62
CA TYR A 123 13.04 49.63 -1.07
C TYR A 123 13.72 49.27 0.26
N LEU A 124 14.94 49.75 0.48
CA LEU A 124 15.68 49.52 1.71
C LEU A 124 15.92 50.85 2.44
N ALA A 125 15.67 50.85 3.75
CA ALA A 125 16.14 51.91 4.62
C ALA A 125 17.69 51.89 4.69
N PRO A 126 18.37 53.01 5.00
CA PRO A 126 19.83 53.06 5.09
C PRO A 126 20.47 52.04 6.06
N SER A 127 19.70 51.52 7.03
CA SER A 127 20.13 50.53 8.01
C SER A 127 19.81 49.08 7.63
N ALA A 128 19.12 48.83 6.52
CA ALA A 128 18.67 47.50 6.10
C ALA A 128 19.39 47.06 4.82
N GLU A 129 19.87 45.82 4.78
CA GLU A 129 20.61 45.29 3.62
C GLU A 129 19.78 44.32 2.76
N LYS A 130 18.79 43.62 3.34
CA LYS A 130 18.03 42.55 2.68
C LYS A 130 16.60 42.48 3.19
N LEU A 131 15.68 42.02 2.34
CA LEU A 131 14.31 41.69 2.73
C LEU A 131 14.26 40.33 3.44
N GLN A 132 13.64 40.28 4.61
CA GLN A 132 13.40 39.02 5.33
C GLN A 132 12.14 38.33 4.77
N LEU A 133 12.29 37.10 4.28
CA LEU A 133 11.19 36.30 3.73
C LEU A 133 10.78 35.19 4.70
N GLY A 134 9.51 34.80 4.66
CA GLY A 134 9.08 33.51 5.20
C GLY A 134 9.55 32.37 4.29
N TYR A 135 9.62 31.16 4.81
CA TYR A 135 10.02 29.97 4.04
C TYR A 135 8.82 29.14 3.62
N LEU A 136 8.17 29.36 2.48
CA LEU A 136 7.09 28.45 2.07
C LEU A 136 7.69 27.17 1.41
N PRO A 137 7.56 25.97 1.99
CA PRO A 137 8.08 24.72 1.40
C PRO A 137 7.23 24.27 0.22
N ASP A 138 7.67 23.24 -0.50
CA ASP A 138 7.01 22.79 -1.72
C ASP A 138 5.82 21.84 -1.43
N PHE A 139 5.72 21.24 -0.23
CA PHE A 139 4.52 20.53 0.21
C PHE A 139 4.11 20.78 1.67
N GLY A 140 2.90 20.34 2.03
CA GLY A 140 2.24 20.67 3.31
C GLY A 140 1.09 21.66 3.15
N ALA A 141 0.35 21.91 4.24
CA ALA A 141 -0.79 22.81 4.28
C ALA A 141 -0.46 24.05 5.12
N PHE A 142 -0.55 25.23 4.51
CA PHE A 142 -0.19 26.49 5.14
C PHE A 142 -1.24 27.55 4.85
N ASP A 143 -1.70 28.18 5.93
CA ASP A 143 -2.52 29.38 5.85
C ASP A 143 -1.67 30.59 5.48
N VAL A 144 -2.03 31.24 4.38
CA VAL A 144 -1.42 32.46 3.90
C VAL A 144 -2.44 33.60 3.83
N GLN A 145 -1.96 34.84 3.93
CA GLN A 145 -2.78 36.03 3.72
C GLN A 145 -2.39 36.69 2.41
N LEU A 146 -3.35 36.85 1.51
CA LEU A 146 -3.20 37.62 0.28
C LEU A 146 -3.57 39.07 0.58
N ILE A 147 -2.63 39.97 0.36
CA ILE A 147 -2.81 41.41 0.53
C ILE A 147 -2.78 42.07 -0.85
N THR A 148 -3.91 42.64 -1.25
CA THR A 148 -3.96 43.44 -2.48
C THR A 148 -3.53 44.87 -2.14
N PRO A 149 -2.48 45.41 -2.80
CA PRO A 149 -2.03 46.78 -2.57
C PRO A 149 -3.15 47.80 -2.75
N GLY A 150 -3.28 48.75 -1.81
CA GLY A 150 -4.31 49.78 -1.83
C GLY A 150 -5.69 49.32 -1.35
N SER A 151 -5.83 48.09 -0.87
CA SER A 151 -7.04 47.60 -0.21
C SER A 151 -6.84 47.47 1.30
N ASP A 152 -7.85 47.86 2.07
CA ASP A 152 -7.85 47.71 3.53
C ASP A 152 -8.22 46.28 3.99
N THR A 153 -8.27 45.32 3.07
CA THR A 153 -8.77 43.97 3.35
C THR A 153 -7.79 42.89 2.89
N SER A 154 -7.45 41.97 3.80
CA SER A 154 -6.77 40.73 3.42
C SER A 154 -7.78 39.68 2.95
N THR A 155 -7.30 38.79 2.08
CA THR A 155 -8.04 37.59 1.66
C THR A 155 -7.27 36.36 2.14
N PRO A 156 -7.88 35.41 2.86
CA PRO A 156 -7.20 34.18 3.21
C PRO A 156 -6.93 33.33 1.95
N GLY A 157 -5.76 32.70 1.90
CA GLY A 157 -5.41 31.68 0.92
C GLY A 157 -4.87 30.44 1.63
N GLU A 158 -4.94 29.31 0.96
CA GLU A 158 -4.38 28.05 1.44
C GLU A 158 -3.32 27.60 0.45
N TYR A 159 -2.09 27.39 0.94
CA TYR A 159 -1.04 26.79 0.15
C TYR A 159 -0.93 25.33 0.54
N VAL A 160 -1.37 24.45 -0.36
CA VAL A 160 -1.45 23.01 -0.13
C VAL A 160 -0.66 22.29 -1.21
N ASN A 161 0.39 21.59 -0.82
CA ASN A 161 1.20 20.73 -1.71
C ASN A 161 1.69 21.44 -2.98
N GLY A 162 2.21 22.65 -2.85
CA GLY A 162 2.75 23.39 -3.99
C GLY A 162 1.74 24.33 -4.66
N HIS A 163 0.46 24.22 -4.31
CA HIS A 163 -0.62 24.92 -4.98
C HIS A 163 -1.32 25.90 -4.04
N LEU A 164 -1.47 27.14 -4.50
CA LEU A 164 -2.29 28.14 -3.82
C LEU A 164 -3.75 27.99 -4.25
N THR A 165 -4.64 27.69 -3.31
CA THR A 165 -6.08 27.82 -3.46
C THR A 165 -6.55 29.07 -2.73
N VAL A 166 -7.60 29.71 -3.27
CA VAL A 166 -8.21 30.88 -2.63
C VAL A 166 -9.66 30.53 -2.30
N PRO A 167 -9.98 30.22 -1.04
CA PRO A 167 -11.30 29.76 -0.62
C PRO A 167 -12.46 30.67 -1.09
N ALA A 168 -12.23 31.99 -1.16
CA ALA A 168 -13.23 32.94 -1.65
C ALA A 168 -13.57 32.74 -3.15
N ILE A 169 -12.57 32.46 -3.99
CA ILE A 169 -12.77 32.16 -5.43
C ILE A 169 -13.49 30.83 -5.59
N GLU A 170 -13.07 29.83 -4.81
CA GLU A 170 -13.69 28.50 -4.82
C GLU A 170 -15.17 28.57 -4.41
N LEU A 171 -15.47 29.28 -3.32
CA LEU A 171 -16.83 29.53 -2.86
C LEU A 171 -17.67 30.24 -3.93
N TYR A 172 -17.10 31.23 -4.62
CA TYR A 172 -17.77 31.90 -5.74
C TYR A 172 -18.16 30.93 -6.86
N HIS A 173 -17.23 30.07 -7.30
CA HIS A 173 -17.51 29.09 -8.35
C HIS A 173 -18.60 28.09 -7.94
N LEU A 174 -18.57 27.61 -6.70
CA LEU A 174 -19.60 26.70 -6.17
C LEU A 174 -20.97 27.38 -6.08
N LEU A 175 -21.04 28.62 -5.58
CA LEU A 175 -22.29 29.37 -5.52
C LEU A 175 -22.85 29.66 -6.92
N LYS A 176 -22.00 30.06 -7.88
CA LYS A 176 -22.41 30.35 -9.25
C LYS A 176 -23.00 29.13 -9.98
N LYS A 177 -22.50 27.94 -9.68
CA LYS A 177 -22.99 26.68 -10.25
C LYS A 177 -24.40 26.31 -9.75
N ASN A 178 -24.79 26.79 -8.58
CA ASN A 178 -26.04 26.42 -7.88
C ASN A 178 -27.15 27.47 -8.01
N VAL A 179 -26.95 28.47 -8.85
CA VAL A 179 -27.83 29.63 -9.00
C VAL A 179 -28.50 29.60 -10.38
N GLN A 180 -29.81 29.90 -10.45
CA GLN A 180 -30.55 29.91 -11.72
C GLN A 180 -30.08 31.04 -12.64
N GLU A 181 -30.20 30.89 -13.96
CA GLU A 181 -29.86 31.94 -14.92
C GLU A 181 -30.55 33.26 -14.57
N GLY A 182 -29.76 34.28 -14.19
CA GLY A 182 -30.24 35.64 -13.90
C GLY A 182 -29.96 36.15 -12.48
N GLU A 183 -29.63 35.29 -11.53
CA GLU A 183 -29.20 35.69 -10.19
C GLU A 183 -27.69 36.00 -10.17
N THR A 184 -27.30 37.11 -9.53
CA THR A 184 -25.91 37.60 -9.53
C THR A 184 -25.21 37.26 -8.23
N VAL A 185 -24.22 36.36 -8.29
CA VAL A 185 -23.28 36.12 -7.19
C VAL A 185 -22.13 37.14 -7.31
N PRO A 186 -21.85 37.94 -6.27
CA PRO A 186 -20.76 38.91 -6.32
C PRO A 186 -19.41 38.19 -6.44
N GLU A 187 -18.64 38.54 -7.47
CA GLU A 187 -17.31 37.99 -7.70
C GLU A 187 -16.29 38.57 -6.71
N PRO A 188 -15.46 37.73 -6.06
CA PRO A 188 -14.40 38.23 -5.19
C PRO A 188 -13.34 38.96 -6.03
N LYS A 189 -13.13 40.24 -5.73
CA LYS A 189 -12.09 41.06 -6.37
C LYS A 189 -10.75 40.80 -5.70
N ILE A 190 -9.99 39.82 -6.20
CA ILE A 190 -8.63 39.56 -5.74
C ILE A 190 -7.66 40.04 -6.82
N GLY A 191 -7.01 41.18 -6.57
CA GLY A 191 -6.00 41.74 -7.47
C GLY A 191 -4.69 40.94 -7.46
N ASN A 192 -3.66 41.49 -8.12
CA ASN A 192 -2.29 41.05 -7.83
C ASN A 192 -2.01 41.29 -6.35
N ALA A 193 -1.54 40.26 -5.64
CA ALA A 193 -1.45 40.28 -4.19
C ALA A 193 -0.07 39.83 -3.70
N LEU A 194 0.38 40.43 -2.59
CA LEU A 194 1.51 39.91 -1.82
C LEU A 194 1.00 38.81 -0.90
N VAL A 195 1.71 37.69 -0.88
CA VAL A 195 1.38 36.53 -0.06
C VAL A 195 2.24 36.55 1.19
N LEU A 196 1.58 36.59 2.35
CA LEU A 196 2.22 36.57 3.66
C LEU A 196 1.96 35.25 4.37
N LEU A 197 3.01 34.72 5.00
CA LEU A 197 2.94 33.55 5.87
C LEU A 197 3.21 33.98 7.31
N LYS A 198 2.39 33.50 8.26
CA LYS A 198 2.63 33.70 9.69
C LYS A 198 3.74 32.77 10.17
N SER A 199 4.88 33.31 10.57
CA SER A 199 6.04 32.59 11.10
C SER A 199 6.59 33.31 12.33
N GLU A 200 6.88 32.58 13.41
CA GLU A 200 7.41 33.12 14.68
C GLU A 200 6.59 34.31 15.26
N GLY A 201 5.26 34.28 15.06
CA GLY A 201 4.36 35.33 15.54
C GLY A 201 4.29 36.60 14.67
N GLN A 202 5.08 36.68 13.59
CA GLN A 202 5.07 37.78 12.61
C GLN A 202 4.57 37.28 11.25
N TYR A 203 4.04 38.19 10.42
CA TYR A 203 3.70 37.87 9.03
C TYR A 203 4.87 38.26 8.13
N LEU A 204 5.46 37.29 7.44
CA LEU A 204 6.58 37.49 6.54
C LEU A 204 6.16 37.25 5.09
N PRO A 205 6.66 38.05 4.13
CA PRO A 205 6.36 37.84 2.71
C PRO A 205 7.02 36.57 2.19
N VAL A 206 6.28 35.82 1.36
CA VAL A 206 6.76 34.56 0.77
C VAL A 206 6.66 34.54 -0.75
N ALA A 207 5.65 35.19 -1.32
CA ALA A 207 5.36 35.09 -2.75
C ALA A 207 4.55 36.29 -3.26
N VAL A 208 4.45 36.40 -4.59
CA VAL A 208 3.53 37.28 -5.30
C VAL A 208 2.51 36.42 -6.04
N TYR A 209 1.23 36.72 -5.86
CA TYR A 209 0.13 36.11 -6.61
C TYR A 209 -0.27 37.02 -7.77
N HIS A 210 -0.25 36.48 -8.99
CA HIS A 210 -0.63 37.18 -10.21
C HIS A 210 -2.04 36.76 -10.63
N GLN A 211 -3.00 37.70 -10.60
CA GLN A 211 -4.41 37.41 -10.88
C GLN A 211 -4.63 36.93 -12.31
N ASN A 212 -4.05 37.61 -13.31
CA ASN A 212 -4.28 37.33 -14.73
C ASN A 212 -3.80 35.93 -15.15
N SER A 213 -2.70 35.45 -14.57
CA SER A 213 -2.14 34.13 -14.85
C SER A 213 -2.48 33.09 -13.79
N GLN A 214 -3.19 33.47 -12.73
CA GLN A 214 -3.47 32.65 -11.54
C GLN A 214 -2.22 31.93 -11.00
N LYS A 215 -1.05 32.59 -11.10
CA LYS A 215 0.25 31.98 -10.80
C LYS A 215 0.82 32.57 -9.51
N LEU A 216 1.32 31.70 -8.65
CA LEU A 216 2.15 32.08 -7.50
C LEU A 216 3.62 32.09 -7.92
N THR A 217 4.31 33.19 -7.66
CA THR A 217 5.76 33.32 -7.86
C THR A 217 6.42 33.52 -6.50
N LEU A 218 7.26 32.57 -6.07
CA LEU A 218 7.94 32.70 -4.78
C LEU A 218 9.01 33.80 -4.84
N LEU A 219 9.06 34.66 -3.82
CA LEU A 219 10.01 35.77 -3.77
C LEU A 219 11.46 35.28 -3.68
N ARG A 220 11.69 34.08 -3.13
CA ARG A 220 13.01 33.45 -3.03
C ARG A 220 13.63 33.10 -4.39
N ASP A 221 12.79 32.90 -5.40
CA ASP A 221 13.21 32.51 -6.75
C ASP A 221 13.41 33.74 -7.67
N MET A 222 13.09 34.93 -7.19
CA MET A 222 13.25 36.19 -7.94
C MET A 222 14.67 36.74 -7.75
N ALA A 223 15.52 36.55 -8.77
CA ALA A 223 16.94 36.95 -8.76
C ALA A 223 17.22 38.46 -8.50
N GLU A 224 16.20 39.31 -8.56
CA GLU A 224 16.32 40.77 -8.50
C GLU A 224 16.14 41.35 -7.09
N ILE A 225 15.74 40.54 -6.10
CA ILE A 225 15.44 40.99 -4.74
C ILE A 225 16.48 40.41 -3.77
N PRO A 226 17.39 41.23 -3.19
CA PRO A 226 18.29 40.76 -2.14
C PRO A 226 17.47 40.32 -0.92
N THR A 227 17.39 39.00 -0.71
CA THR A 227 16.54 38.38 0.30
C THR A 227 17.36 37.56 1.28
N THR A 228 16.85 37.45 2.51
CA THR A 228 17.26 36.42 3.48
C THR A 228 16.02 35.65 3.86
N VAL A 229 15.99 34.36 3.52
CA VAL A 229 14.89 33.50 3.93
C VAL A 229 15.07 33.19 5.41
N SER A 230 14.09 33.59 6.24
CA SER A 230 13.94 33.04 7.59
C SER A 230 13.45 31.61 7.47
N LYS A 231 14.39 30.73 7.16
CA LYS A 231 14.23 29.32 7.48
C LYS A 231 14.22 29.28 9.00
N PRO A 232 13.21 28.67 9.66
CA PRO A 232 13.36 28.44 11.08
C PRO A 232 14.60 27.57 11.22
N GLN A 233 15.44 27.93 12.18
CA GLN A 233 16.73 27.30 12.34
C GLN A 233 16.51 25.79 12.41
N ALA A 234 17.16 25.01 11.53
CA ALA A 234 17.33 23.59 11.78
C ALA A 234 17.81 23.52 13.23
N ALA A 235 17.10 22.76 14.07
CA ALA A 235 17.50 22.60 15.46
C ALA A 235 18.99 22.29 15.40
N THR A 236 19.82 23.18 15.95
CA THR A 236 21.29 23.07 15.90
C THR A 236 21.60 21.62 16.15
N THR A 237 22.20 20.91 15.19
CA THR A 237 22.39 19.46 15.22
C THR A 237 22.81 19.11 16.64
N VAL A 238 21.88 18.60 17.46
CA VAL A 238 22.12 18.62 18.89
C VAL A 238 23.23 17.61 19.10
N SER A 239 24.40 18.10 19.48
CA SER A 239 25.55 17.24 19.75
C SER A 239 25.17 16.35 20.93
N GLY A 240 24.79 15.12 20.63
CA GLY A 240 24.32 14.14 21.58
C GLY A 240 24.24 12.80 20.87
N GLU A 241 24.78 11.76 21.52
CA GLU A 241 24.59 10.40 21.07
C GLU A 241 23.10 10.06 21.14
N GLU A 242 22.63 9.35 20.12
CA GLU A 242 21.27 8.83 20.07
C GLU A 242 21.14 7.70 21.09
N THR A 243 20.20 7.83 22.02
CA THR A 243 19.97 6.83 23.07
C THR A 243 18.67 6.08 22.80
N PHE A 244 18.65 4.78 23.12
CA PHE A 244 17.52 3.91 22.85
C PHE A 244 16.85 3.42 24.14
N TYR A 245 15.53 3.36 24.13
CA TYR A 245 14.70 2.94 25.27
C TYR A 245 13.75 1.84 24.83
N VAL A 246 13.43 0.90 25.72
CA VAL A 246 12.59 -0.24 25.37
C VAL A 246 11.34 -0.32 26.26
N LEU A 247 10.18 -0.49 25.61
CA LEU A 247 8.96 -1.03 26.22
C LEU A 247 8.67 -2.38 25.60
N GLU A 248 8.27 -3.36 26.41
CA GLU A 248 7.97 -4.71 25.91
C GLU A 248 6.86 -5.38 26.71
N ASN A 249 6.13 -6.26 26.04
CA ASN A 249 5.18 -7.20 26.62
C ASN A 249 5.28 -8.54 25.86
N ASP A 250 4.39 -9.48 26.15
CA ASP A 250 4.41 -10.83 25.56
C ASP A 250 4.20 -10.85 24.04
N TYR A 251 3.68 -9.76 23.46
CA TYR A 251 3.38 -9.66 22.02
C TYR A 251 4.45 -8.91 21.23
N MET A 252 5.14 -7.95 21.81
CA MET A 252 6.09 -7.12 21.07
C MET A 252 7.08 -6.38 21.96
N GLN A 253 8.22 -6.05 21.39
CA GLN A 253 9.23 -5.15 21.94
C GLN A 253 9.34 -3.91 21.04
N LEU A 254 9.18 -2.74 21.64
CA LEU A 254 9.19 -1.44 21.00
C LEU A 254 10.47 -0.69 21.41
N VAL A 255 11.28 -0.31 20.43
CA VAL A 255 12.54 0.39 20.64
C VAL A 255 12.37 1.85 20.22
N PHE A 256 12.51 2.75 21.19
CA PHE A 256 12.36 4.19 21.02
C PHE A 256 13.72 4.86 20.95
N SER A 257 13.89 5.75 19.98
CA SER A 257 15.04 6.66 19.90
C SER A 257 14.73 8.00 20.56
N SER A 258 15.73 8.58 21.25
CA SER A 258 15.67 9.97 21.70
C SER A 258 15.56 10.96 20.53
N ARG A 259 16.04 10.59 19.33
CA ARG A 259 15.82 11.36 18.10
C ARG A 259 14.40 11.17 17.61
N GLY A 260 13.68 12.27 17.48
CA GLY A 260 12.26 12.27 17.17
C GLY A 260 11.35 11.80 18.29
N GLY A 261 11.88 11.24 19.40
CA GLY A 261 11.07 10.56 20.41
C GLY A 261 10.17 9.51 19.75
N ALA A 262 10.76 8.68 18.90
CA ALA A 262 10.07 7.89 17.88
C ALA A 262 10.52 6.42 17.91
N LEU A 263 9.75 5.54 17.28
CA LEU A 263 10.07 4.11 17.18
C LEU A 263 11.12 3.86 16.10
N SER A 264 12.32 3.48 16.50
CA SER A 264 13.42 3.11 15.59
C SER A 264 13.37 1.62 15.22
N GLU A 265 12.84 0.78 16.10
CA GLU A 265 12.65 -0.65 15.83
C GLU A 265 11.36 -1.16 16.48
N ILE A 266 10.75 -2.16 15.84
CA ILE A 266 9.59 -2.88 16.37
C ILE A 266 9.86 -4.36 16.15
N ASN A 267 9.91 -5.12 17.24
CA ASN A 267 10.32 -6.50 17.25
C ASN A 267 9.18 -7.38 17.73
N LEU A 268 8.86 -8.43 16.98
CA LEU A 268 7.80 -9.37 17.31
C LEU A 268 8.42 -10.70 17.75
N PRO A 269 8.25 -11.15 19.00
CA PRO A 269 8.82 -12.39 19.49
C PRO A 269 8.34 -13.57 18.65
N PHE A 270 9.16 -14.59 18.47
CA PHE A 270 8.74 -15.83 17.83
C PHE A 270 7.90 -16.69 18.78
N LYS A 271 6.92 -17.38 18.21
CA LYS A 271 6.14 -18.40 18.88
C LYS A 271 7.07 -19.48 19.42
N SER A 272 7.07 -19.64 20.73
CA SER A 272 7.89 -20.64 21.43
C SER A 272 7.21 -21.07 22.73
N LYS A 273 7.80 -22.01 23.47
CA LYS A 273 7.31 -22.35 24.82
C LYS A 273 7.45 -21.19 25.81
N ALA A 274 8.35 -20.25 25.54
CA ALA A 274 8.54 -19.06 26.37
C ALA A 274 7.62 -17.91 25.95
N ASN A 275 7.13 -17.91 24.71
CA ASN A 275 6.21 -16.91 24.15
C ASN A 275 5.06 -17.63 23.42
N GLU A 276 4.10 -18.15 24.19
CA GLU A 276 2.96 -18.90 23.63
C GLU A 276 1.94 -17.98 22.95
N GLU A 277 1.88 -16.72 23.39
CA GLU A 277 1.02 -15.65 22.88
C GLU A 277 1.41 -15.16 21.48
N SER A 278 2.67 -15.32 21.10
CA SER A 278 3.11 -14.98 19.75
C SER A 278 2.55 -15.95 18.72
N VAL A 279 2.16 -15.39 17.57
CA VAL A 279 1.78 -16.15 16.37
C VAL A 279 2.86 -16.11 15.29
N VAL A 280 3.93 -15.34 15.52
CA VAL A 280 5.03 -15.15 14.55
C VAL A 280 5.92 -16.38 14.53
N LYS A 281 6.13 -16.95 13.35
CA LYS A 281 7.00 -18.12 13.18
C LYS A 281 8.34 -17.70 12.60
N GLU A 282 9.42 -18.27 13.12
CA GLU A 282 10.75 -18.16 12.56
C GLU A 282 10.79 -18.81 11.16
N ILE A 283 11.47 -18.16 10.20
CA ILE A 283 11.71 -18.70 8.85
C ILE A 283 13.22 -18.90 8.59
N ASP A 284 13.58 -19.55 7.49
CA ASP A 284 14.98 -19.81 7.11
C ASP A 284 15.83 -18.53 7.13
N PHE A 285 15.28 -17.44 6.60
CA PHE A 285 15.92 -16.12 6.62
C PHE A 285 16.35 -15.69 8.02
N ASP A 286 15.50 -15.90 9.04
CA ASP A 286 15.81 -15.48 10.41
C ASP A 286 16.95 -16.32 11.00
N ARG A 287 17.01 -17.61 10.66
CA ARG A 287 18.10 -18.52 11.05
C ARG A 287 19.41 -18.15 10.37
N ASP A 288 19.38 -17.89 9.07
CA ASP A 288 20.54 -17.46 8.29
C ASP A 288 21.13 -16.16 8.84
N MET A 289 20.27 -15.20 9.24
CA MET A 289 20.73 -13.97 9.89
C MET A 289 21.46 -14.25 11.21
N VAL A 290 20.96 -15.16 12.04
CA VAL A 290 21.62 -15.52 13.31
C VAL A 290 22.96 -16.21 13.06
N GLU A 291 23.02 -17.11 12.07
CA GLU A 291 24.22 -17.89 11.76
C GLU A 291 25.31 -17.05 11.09
N TYR A 292 24.96 -16.28 10.06
CA TYR A 292 25.93 -15.59 9.20
C TYR A 292 26.07 -14.09 9.51
N HIS A 293 25.05 -13.45 10.09
CA HIS A 293 25.01 -12.00 10.35
C HIS A 293 24.61 -11.66 11.80
N PRO A 294 25.28 -12.23 12.83
CA PRO A 294 24.83 -12.17 14.21
C PRO A 294 24.71 -10.75 14.78
N TYR A 295 25.45 -9.77 14.25
CA TYR A 295 25.31 -8.36 14.66
C TYR A 295 23.94 -7.79 14.29
N ASN A 296 23.46 -8.08 13.07
CA ASN A 296 22.16 -7.63 12.57
C ASN A 296 20.99 -8.50 13.05
N ALA A 297 21.28 -9.68 13.62
CA ALA A 297 20.30 -10.56 14.23
C ALA A 297 20.02 -10.28 15.72
N ARG A 298 20.71 -9.29 16.32
CA ARG A 298 20.46 -8.85 17.70
C ARG A 298 19.31 -7.84 17.79
N PHE A 299 18.51 -7.95 18.84
CA PHE A 299 17.36 -7.10 19.10
C PHE A 299 17.31 -6.63 20.56
N PRO A 300 17.36 -5.30 20.82
CA PRO A 300 17.62 -4.20 19.88
C PRO A 300 19.01 -4.25 19.19
N SER A 301 19.20 -3.48 18.11
CA SER A 301 20.52 -3.42 17.42
C SER A 301 21.57 -2.63 18.20
N HIS A 302 21.13 -1.67 19.00
CA HIS A 302 21.98 -0.73 19.74
C HIS A 302 21.89 -0.97 21.25
N PRO A 303 22.87 -0.47 22.03
CA PRO A 303 22.74 -0.36 23.48
C PRO A 303 21.46 0.41 23.85
N TYR A 304 20.77 -0.05 24.90
CA TYR A 304 19.45 0.45 25.25
C TYR A 304 19.19 0.42 26.75
N THR A 305 18.17 1.18 27.18
CA THR A 305 17.74 1.26 28.57
C THR A 305 16.33 0.69 28.73
N THR A 306 16.10 -0.10 29.78
CA THR A 306 14.76 -0.53 30.24
C THR A 306 14.42 0.12 31.57
N ALA A 307 13.14 0.15 31.95
CA ALA A 307 12.70 0.64 33.26
C ALA A 307 11.81 -0.38 33.97
N SER A 308 11.86 -0.41 35.30
CA SER A 308 10.92 -1.16 36.14
C SER A 308 9.57 -0.43 36.27
N ALA A 309 8.57 -1.09 36.87
CA ALA A 309 7.29 -0.45 37.23
C ALA A 309 7.44 0.76 38.16
N GLU A 310 8.48 0.77 39.01
CA GLU A 310 8.83 1.89 39.90
C GLU A 310 9.66 2.99 39.19
N GLY A 311 9.96 2.81 37.90
CA GLY A 311 10.75 3.76 37.11
C GLY A 311 12.27 3.66 37.30
N LYS A 312 12.77 2.56 37.89
CA LYS A 312 14.22 2.33 38.02
C LYS A 312 14.77 1.83 36.69
N THR A 313 15.74 2.56 36.13
CA THR A 313 16.34 2.23 34.83
C THR A 313 17.47 1.21 34.93
N THR A 314 17.69 0.43 33.88
CA THR A 314 18.80 -0.50 33.70
C THR A 314 19.31 -0.41 32.27
N ASP A 315 20.63 -0.24 32.10
CA ASP A 315 21.27 -0.14 30.79
C ASP A 315 21.78 -1.52 30.33
N HIS A 316 21.68 -1.77 29.03
CA HIS A 316 22.07 -3.01 28.37
C HIS A 316 23.01 -2.71 27.21
N GLU A 317 24.15 -3.38 27.18
CA GLU A 317 25.19 -3.18 26.15
C GLU A 317 24.80 -3.79 24.79
N SER A 318 23.92 -4.80 24.77
CA SER A 318 23.52 -5.47 23.52
C SER A 318 22.17 -6.16 23.65
N GLY A 319 21.42 -6.20 22.55
CA GLY A 319 20.19 -6.99 22.44
C GLY A 319 20.39 -8.50 22.43
N ALA A 320 19.27 -9.22 22.57
CA ALA A 320 19.19 -10.66 22.50
C ALA A 320 19.41 -11.14 21.06
N LEU A 321 20.09 -12.29 20.89
CA LEU A 321 20.34 -12.88 19.58
C LEU A 321 19.16 -13.76 19.16
N GLY A 322 18.61 -13.51 17.96
CA GLY A 322 17.46 -14.24 17.44
C GLY A 322 16.20 -14.04 18.28
N GLY A 323 15.15 -14.83 17.99
CA GLY A 323 13.92 -14.83 18.78
C GLY A 323 12.89 -13.75 18.43
N TYR A 324 13.20 -12.83 17.50
CA TYR A 324 12.30 -11.75 17.10
C TYR A 324 12.31 -11.49 15.58
N TYR A 325 11.16 -11.04 15.07
CA TYR A 325 11.00 -10.51 13.71
C TYR A 325 11.04 -8.96 13.73
N PRO A 326 11.89 -8.30 12.93
CA PRO A 326 11.85 -6.85 12.74
C PRO A 326 10.70 -6.45 11.83
N LEU A 327 9.71 -5.75 12.38
CA LEU A 327 8.54 -5.29 11.63
C LEU A 327 8.85 -4.12 10.68
N ILE A 328 9.73 -3.21 11.11
CA ILE A 328 10.16 -2.04 10.33
C ILE A 328 11.64 -2.14 9.98
N ARG A 329 12.04 -1.51 8.88
CA ARG A 329 13.45 -1.37 8.51
C ARG A 329 14.19 -0.56 9.56
N ARG A 330 15.43 -0.97 9.81
CA ARG A 330 16.31 -0.43 10.84
C ARG A 330 17.74 -0.35 10.34
N ASP A 331 18.64 0.16 11.17
CA ASP A 331 20.06 0.22 10.87
C ASP A 331 20.63 -1.15 10.47
N LEU A 332 21.51 -1.17 9.48
CA LEU A 332 22.29 -2.35 9.09
C LEU A 332 23.75 -2.12 9.43
N ILE A 333 24.24 -2.86 10.42
CA ILE A 333 25.63 -2.85 10.89
C ILE A 333 26.42 -3.81 9.99
N GLN A 334 27.34 -3.26 9.19
CA GLN A 334 28.13 -4.05 8.25
C GLN A 334 29.58 -4.16 8.71
N VAL A 335 30.17 -5.35 8.51
CA VAL A 335 31.58 -5.59 8.81
C VAL A 335 32.42 -5.09 7.63
N PRO A 336 33.59 -4.46 7.85
CA PRO A 336 34.47 -4.00 6.77
C PRO A 336 34.73 -5.10 5.71
N PRO A 337 34.75 -4.76 4.40
CA PRO A 337 34.84 -3.40 3.83
C PRO A 337 33.49 -2.69 3.63
N LEU A 338 32.38 -3.32 3.97
CA LEU A 338 31.04 -2.76 3.81
C LEU A 338 30.75 -1.68 4.85
N LYS A 339 29.95 -0.66 4.50
CA LYS A 339 29.70 0.51 5.34
C LYS A 339 28.36 0.38 6.05
N THR A 340 28.36 0.47 7.38
CA THR A 340 27.14 0.56 8.19
C THR A 340 26.20 1.62 7.64
N THR A 341 24.94 1.24 7.44
CA THR A 341 23.88 2.12 6.95
C THR A 341 22.96 2.49 8.11
N ARG A 342 22.89 3.79 8.41
CA ARG A 342 21.98 4.36 9.41
C ARG A 342 20.69 4.79 8.73
N VAL A 343 19.56 4.38 9.28
CA VAL A 343 18.24 4.84 8.83
C VAL A 343 18.03 6.27 9.35
N PRO A 344 17.81 7.26 8.46
CA PRO A 344 17.53 8.63 8.89
C PRO A 344 16.26 8.70 9.77
N PRO A 345 16.26 9.51 10.85
CA PRO A 345 15.11 9.61 11.77
C PRO A 345 13.77 9.96 11.10
N GLN A 346 13.77 10.62 9.94
CA GLN A 346 12.55 10.92 9.18
C GLN A 346 11.80 9.65 8.72
N TYR A 347 12.47 8.51 8.70
CA TYR A 347 11.89 7.20 8.35
C TYR A 347 11.58 6.32 9.55
N TYR A 348 11.85 6.79 10.78
CA TYR A 348 11.38 6.12 12.00
C TYR A 348 9.85 6.11 12.04
N SER A 349 9.31 5.11 12.73
CA SER A 349 7.87 4.98 12.94
C SER A 349 7.41 5.90 14.06
N MET A 350 6.21 6.45 13.95
CA MET A 350 5.63 7.40 14.90
C MET A 350 6.50 8.65 15.13
N ASN A 351 7.33 9.01 14.14
CA ASN A 351 8.06 10.27 14.18
C ASN A 351 7.16 11.40 13.68
N ILE A 352 7.41 12.61 14.16
CA ILE A 352 6.75 13.81 13.65
C ILE A 352 7.72 14.45 12.67
N VAL A 353 7.30 14.52 11.41
CA VAL A 353 8.08 15.13 10.33
C VAL A 353 7.40 16.38 9.83
N SER A 354 8.22 17.27 9.27
CA SER A 354 7.80 18.48 8.58
C SER A 354 8.89 18.83 7.58
N GLU A 355 8.52 19.52 6.51
CA GLU A 355 9.52 20.19 5.65
C GLU A 355 10.01 21.51 6.23
N TYR A 356 9.55 21.88 7.43
CA TYR A 356 9.67 23.19 8.00
C TYR A 356 10.24 23.12 9.42
N PRO A 357 11.52 23.54 9.63
CA PRO A 357 12.75 22.76 9.36
C PRO A 357 12.68 21.28 9.77
N GLU A 358 13.77 20.51 9.64
CA GLU A 358 13.82 19.07 9.97
C GLU A 358 13.42 18.75 11.44
N VAL A 359 12.11 18.58 11.67
CA VAL A 359 11.54 18.12 12.96
C VAL A 359 11.94 16.67 13.22
N ALA A 360 12.20 15.92 12.15
CA ALA A 360 12.59 14.52 12.21
C ALA A 360 13.80 14.26 13.13
N GLU A 361 14.77 15.19 13.16
CA GLU A 361 16.01 15.06 13.94
C GLU A 361 15.94 15.71 15.33
N LEU A 362 14.78 16.26 15.73
CA LEU A 362 14.62 16.89 17.03
C LEU A 362 14.96 15.91 18.15
N ASN A 363 15.87 16.26 19.05
CA ASN A 363 16.19 15.42 20.20
C ASN A 363 15.15 15.64 21.31
N TYR A 364 14.55 14.56 21.79
CA TYR A 364 13.57 14.57 22.87
C TYR A 364 14.23 14.16 24.19
N THR A 365 13.82 14.82 25.27
CA THR A 365 14.17 14.43 26.64
C THR A 365 13.13 13.49 27.20
N VAL A 366 13.55 12.40 27.84
CA VAL A 366 12.65 11.50 28.56
C VAL A 366 12.26 12.15 29.90
N LYS A 367 10.95 12.32 30.14
CA LYS A 367 10.39 12.91 31.36
C LYS A 367 9.89 11.87 32.35
N GLU A 368 9.44 10.74 31.83
CA GLU A 368 8.91 9.63 32.60
C GLU A 368 9.22 8.35 31.83
N PHE A 369 9.69 7.32 32.53
CA PHE A 369 9.95 6.01 31.95
C PHE A 369 9.70 4.92 32.97
N THR A 370 8.73 4.06 32.67
CA THR A 370 8.39 2.85 33.42
C THR A 370 8.35 1.67 32.45
N ASN A 371 8.09 0.45 32.95
CA ASN A 371 7.97 -0.74 32.10
C ASN A 371 6.80 -0.69 31.08
N GLN A 372 5.81 0.18 31.30
CA GLN A 372 4.61 0.29 30.45
C GLN A 372 4.49 1.65 29.73
N LYS A 373 5.29 2.65 30.11
CA LYS A 373 5.08 4.02 29.66
C LYS A 373 6.39 4.75 29.47
N ILE A 374 6.50 5.52 28.39
CA ILE A 374 7.60 6.45 28.17
C ILE A 374 7.05 7.80 27.67
N VAL A 375 7.54 8.88 28.25
CA VAL A 375 7.15 10.25 27.91
C VAL A 375 8.36 11.00 27.38
N PHE A 376 8.28 11.37 26.11
CA PHE A 376 9.26 12.21 25.42
C PHE A 376 8.76 13.65 25.36
N GLU A 377 9.64 14.61 25.63
CA GLU A 377 9.34 16.04 25.49
C GLU A 377 10.46 16.77 24.75
N ALA A 378 10.07 17.59 23.78
CA ALA A 378 10.95 18.51 23.08
C ALA A 378 10.34 19.91 22.96
N ASN A 379 11.20 20.93 23.04
CA ASN A 379 10.81 22.34 22.94
C ASN A 379 11.50 22.97 21.71
N GLN A 380 10.72 23.60 20.84
CA GLN A 380 11.17 24.26 19.61
C GLN A 380 10.80 25.74 19.59
N GLY A 381 11.11 26.49 20.65
CA GLY A 381 10.89 27.95 20.75
C GLY A 381 9.41 28.38 20.71
N HIS A 382 8.78 28.27 19.53
CA HIS A 382 7.37 28.61 19.26
C HIS A 382 6.40 27.44 19.50
N ARG A 383 6.89 26.24 19.82
CA ARG A 383 6.05 25.09 20.19
C ARG A 383 6.75 24.13 21.14
N LYS A 384 5.94 23.39 21.89
CA LYS A 384 6.34 22.27 22.74
C LYS A 384 5.59 21.03 22.28
N ILE A 385 6.31 19.92 22.12
CA ILE A 385 5.76 18.64 21.69
C ILE A 385 6.06 17.61 22.77
N THR A 386 5.01 17.01 23.31
CA THR A 386 5.10 15.87 24.22
C THR A 386 4.51 14.64 23.53
N LYS A 387 5.23 13.52 23.58
CA LYS A 387 4.76 12.22 23.10
C LYS A 387 4.74 11.26 24.28
N THR A 388 3.59 10.66 24.54
CA THR A 388 3.43 9.64 25.57
C THR A 388 3.09 8.34 24.87
N TYR A 389 3.98 7.35 24.99
CA TYR A 389 3.72 6.00 24.53
C TYR A 389 3.35 5.12 25.72
N THR A 390 2.31 4.32 25.55
CA THR A 390 1.84 3.39 26.58
C THR A 390 1.63 2.02 25.97
N LEU A 391 2.12 0.99 26.66
CA LEU A 391 1.93 -0.42 26.36
C LEU A 391 1.08 -1.05 27.47
N GLU A 392 -0.11 -1.51 27.12
CA GLU A 392 -1.02 -2.15 28.09
C GLU A 392 -0.52 -3.57 28.40
N GLU A 393 -0.48 -3.94 29.70
CA GLU A 393 -0.18 -5.32 30.13
C GLU A 393 -1.38 -6.25 29.90
N GLU A 394 -2.59 -5.79 30.21
CA GLU A 394 -3.85 -6.48 29.92
C GLU A 394 -4.56 -5.73 28.79
N GLY A 395 -4.43 -6.20 27.56
CA GLY A 395 -4.98 -5.51 26.40
C GLY A 395 -5.02 -6.37 25.14
N ALA A 396 -5.47 -5.75 24.05
CA ALA A 396 -5.49 -6.39 22.75
C ALA A 396 -4.06 -6.64 22.22
N PRO A 397 -3.83 -7.73 21.47
CA PRO A 397 -2.49 -8.13 21.05
C PRO A 397 -1.87 -7.14 20.06
N TYR A 398 -0.56 -6.87 20.20
CA TYR A 398 0.24 -5.99 19.32
C TYR A 398 -0.24 -4.53 19.27
N ILE A 399 -0.85 -4.02 20.35
CA ILE A 399 -1.35 -2.65 20.44
C ILE A 399 -0.46 -1.80 21.33
N ALA A 400 -0.14 -0.60 20.85
CA ALA A 400 0.45 0.47 21.63
C ALA A 400 -0.37 1.75 21.44
N ASN A 401 -0.46 2.55 22.49
CA ASN A 401 -1.14 3.84 22.44
C ASN A 401 -0.10 4.95 22.35
N LEU A 402 -0.38 5.96 21.53
CA LEU A 402 0.42 7.17 21.39
C LEU A 402 -0.48 8.38 21.63
N GLN A 403 -0.15 9.18 22.64
CA GLN A 403 -0.70 10.51 22.83
C GLN A 403 0.33 11.56 22.45
N ILE A 404 -0.06 12.49 21.58
CA ILE A 404 0.76 13.62 21.13
C ILE A 404 0.09 14.90 21.64
N ASP A 405 0.79 15.65 22.47
CA ASP A 405 0.36 16.96 22.95
C ASP A 405 1.24 18.05 22.34
N ILE A 406 0.63 18.92 21.52
CA ILE A 406 1.31 20.04 20.89
C ILE A 406 0.81 21.34 21.49
N SER A 407 1.66 22.02 22.24
CA SER A 407 1.40 23.37 22.73
C SER A 407 2.09 24.37 21.81
N GLY A 408 1.35 25.04 20.92
CA GLY A 408 1.87 25.97 19.92
C GLY A 408 1.42 25.63 18.51
N ASP A 409 2.22 25.97 17.51
CA ASP A 409 1.91 25.79 16.09
C ASP A 409 2.09 24.34 15.62
N GLY A 410 1.00 23.69 15.22
CA GLY A 410 0.97 22.32 14.70
C GLY A 410 0.97 22.22 13.17
N ARG A 411 0.99 23.35 12.45
CA ARG A 411 0.87 23.36 10.99
C ARG A 411 2.00 22.60 10.30
N GLY A 412 1.64 21.85 9.26
CA GLY A 412 2.59 21.11 8.42
C GLY A 412 3.31 19.96 9.14
N LEU A 413 2.81 19.51 10.29
CA LEU A 413 3.32 18.35 11.01
C LEU A 413 2.61 17.07 10.58
N TRP A 414 3.38 16.02 10.35
CA TRP A 414 2.89 14.72 9.92
C TRP A 414 3.43 13.62 10.82
N LEU A 415 2.59 12.66 11.20
CA LEU A 415 2.98 11.45 11.91
C LEU A 415 3.31 10.34 10.91
N THR A 416 4.47 9.72 11.02
CA THR A 416 4.95 8.68 10.11
C THR A 416 4.57 7.26 10.55
N SER A 417 4.28 6.37 9.60
CA SER A 417 4.13 4.93 9.89
C SER A 417 5.47 4.19 10.00
N GLY A 418 6.56 4.82 9.58
CA GLY A 418 7.82 4.14 9.32
C GLY A 418 7.76 3.33 8.02
N ILE A 419 8.76 2.48 7.80
CA ILE A 419 8.88 1.66 6.59
C ILE A 419 8.90 0.19 7.00
N PRO A 420 7.85 -0.59 6.71
CA PRO A 420 7.83 -2.02 6.98
C PRO A 420 9.00 -2.76 6.31
N GLU A 421 9.50 -3.80 6.99
CA GLU A 421 10.49 -4.72 6.43
C GLU A 421 9.89 -5.51 5.25
N ILE A 422 10.73 -5.98 4.32
CA ILE A 422 10.26 -6.73 3.15
C ILE A 422 9.93 -8.17 3.50
N GLU A 423 8.78 -8.63 3.03
CA GLU A 423 8.46 -10.05 2.87
C GLU A 423 8.42 -10.41 1.39
N LEU A 424 9.11 -11.49 1.03
CA LEU A 424 9.13 -12.00 -0.33
C LEU A 424 8.01 -13.00 -0.54
N PHE A 425 7.16 -12.74 -1.53
CA PHE A 425 6.17 -13.70 -2.02
C PHE A 425 6.47 -14.06 -3.46
N SER A 426 6.82 -15.33 -3.72
CA SER A 426 7.29 -15.79 -5.03
C SER A 426 8.47 -14.96 -5.58
N GLY A 427 9.42 -14.61 -4.70
CA GLY A 427 10.62 -13.84 -5.03
C GLY A 427 10.40 -12.34 -5.22
N ASN A 428 9.19 -11.81 -4.99
CA ASN A 428 8.89 -10.38 -5.14
C ASN A 428 8.38 -9.78 -3.83
N PRO A 429 8.77 -8.54 -3.48
CA PRO A 429 8.14 -7.77 -2.40
C PRO A 429 6.65 -7.56 -2.66
N ALA A 430 5.83 -7.56 -1.62
CA ALA A 430 4.38 -7.35 -1.73
C ALA A 430 3.86 -6.23 -0.80
N PRO A 431 4.41 -5.00 -0.84
CA PRO A 431 3.93 -3.92 0.00
C PRO A 431 2.48 -3.56 -0.36
N ALA A 432 1.69 -3.23 0.65
CA ALA A 432 0.31 -2.78 0.48
C ALA A 432 0.01 -1.63 1.44
N LEU A 433 -0.49 -0.54 0.85
CA LEU A 433 -0.92 0.67 1.52
C LEU A 433 -2.44 0.74 1.45
N LYS A 434 -3.10 0.93 2.59
CA LYS A 434 -4.57 0.97 2.67
C LYS A 434 -5.04 2.06 3.61
N TYR A 435 -6.28 2.47 3.45
CA TYR A 435 -6.97 3.30 4.42
C TYR A 435 -8.43 2.87 4.52
N ARG A 436 -9.04 3.14 5.66
CA ARG A 436 -10.48 2.95 5.87
C ARG A 436 -11.16 4.29 5.97
N ILE A 437 -12.38 4.36 5.45
CA ILE A 437 -13.25 5.51 5.63
C ILE A 437 -14.69 5.03 5.86
N THR A 438 -15.34 5.65 6.83
CA THR A 438 -16.78 5.47 7.07
C THR A 438 -17.56 6.62 6.45
N ARG A 439 -18.44 6.31 5.48
CA ARG A 439 -19.29 7.29 4.78
C ARG A 439 -20.76 6.97 5.06
N GLY A 440 -21.36 7.65 6.04
CA GLY A 440 -22.72 7.35 6.47
C GLY A 440 -22.76 6.00 7.18
N GLN A 441 -23.45 5.01 6.60
CA GLN A 441 -23.49 3.63 7.11
C GLN A 441 -22.52 2.67 6.40
N ASN A 442 -21.91 3.11 5.29
CA ASN A 442 -21.00 2.26 4.52
C ASN A 442 -19.57 2.43 5.02
N VAL A 443 -18.93 1.29 5.26
CA VAL A 443 -17.51 1.19 5.60
C VAL A 443 -16.78 0.68 4.37
N GLU A 444 -15.75 1.42 3.95
CA GLU A 444 -14.93 1.08 2.79
C GLU A 444 -13.45 1.02 3.21
N VAL A 445 -12.77 -0.04 2.78
CA VAL A 445 -11.31 -0.19 2.92
C VAL A 445 -10.71 -0.16 1.53
N ASP A 446 -10.03 0.93 1.21
CA ASP A 446 -9.44 1.16 -0.09
C ASP A 446 -7.95 0.87 -0.09
N GLN A 447 -7.46 0.35 -1.22
CA GLN A 447 -6.03 0.19 -1.46
C GLN A 447 -5.47 1.41 -2.20
N ILE A 448 -4.38 1.95 -1.67
CA ILE A 448 -3.65 3.08 -2.26
C ILE A 448 -2.66 2.51 -3.29
N SER A 449 -2.63 3.10 -4.48
CA SER A 449 -1.61 2.81 -5.49
C SER A 449 -0.23 3.22 -4.96
N LEU A 450 0.75 2.34 -5.14
CA LEU A 450 2.14 2.61 -4.75
C LEU A 450 2.70 3.80 -5.59
N PRO A 451 3.05 4.93 -4.97
CA PRO A 451 3.56 6.10 -5.70
C PRO A 451 5.00 5.85 -6.19
N GLN A 452 5.42 6.60 -7.23
CA GLN A 452 6.82 6.61 -7.68
C GLN A 452 7.68 7.60 -6.87
N ASP A 453 7.07 8.62 -6.29
CA ASP A 453 7.74 9.63 -5.46
C ASP A 453 6.88 9.93 -4.21
N ALA A 454 5.81 10.71 -4.35
CA ALA A 454 4.83 10.88 -3.28
C ALA A 454 3.42 11.12 -3.83
N SER A 455 2.41 10.82 -3.01
CA SER A 455 1.01 11.12 -3.26
C SER A 455 0.38 11.66 -1.97
N THR A 456 -0.27 12.82 -2.04
CA THR A 456 -0.95 13.44 -0.89
C THR A 456 -2.42 13.66 -1.22
N VAL A 457 -3.29 13.27 -0.29
CA VAL A 457 -4.73 13.47 -0.39
C VAL A 457 -5.19 14.21 0.85
N SER A 458 -5.76 15.41 0.70
CA SER A 458 -6.13 16.27 1.85
C SER A 458 -7.63 16.27 2.19
N ASN A 459 -8.48 15.78 1.28
CA ASN A 459 -9.95 15.93 1.37
C ASN A 459 -10.67 14.68 1.89
N ILE A 460 -9.96 13.82 2.62
CA ILE A 460 -10.49 12.60 3.22
C ILE A 460 -10.06 12.54 4.67
N PHE A 461 -10.87 11.93 5.52
CA PHE A 461 -10.57 11.72 6.92
C PHE A 461 -10.60 10.21 7.13
N PRO A 462 -9.46 9.53 6.96
CA PRO A 462 -9.40 8.10 7.19
C PRO A 462 -9.72 7.79 8.64
N ASP A 463 -10.53 6.77 8.89
CA ASP A 463 -10.69 6.22 10.24
C ASP A 463 -9.35 5.64 10.71
N TRP A 464 -8.62 5.00 9.80
CA TRP A 464 -7.24 4.58 10.00
C TRP A 464 -6.50 4.43 8.67
N THR A 465 -5.17 4.37 8.74
CA THR A 465 -4.30 4.01 7.61
C THR A 465 -3.44 2.80 7.94
N SER A 466 -3.07 2.02 6.94
CA SER A 466 -2.34 0.77 7.09
C SER A 466 -1.18 0.68 6.09
N ASN A 467 0.03 0.45 6.62
CA ASN A 467 1.25 0.22 5.83
C ASN A 467 1.78 -1.19 6.12
N SER A 468 1.80 -2.06 5.12
CA SER A 468 2.09 -3.48 5.30
C SER A 468 3.03 -4.03 4.25
N ASN A 469 3.70 -5.12 4.59
CA ASN A 469 4.54 -5.92 3.68
C ASN A 469 3.82 -7.16 3.11
N GLY A 470 2.51 -7.26 3.34
CA GLY A 470 1.65 -8.36 2.93
C GLY A 470 1.24 -9.27 4.09
N PHE A 471 2.15 -9.60 5.01
CA PHE A 471 1.87 -10.47 6.16
C PHE A 471 1.84 -9.73 7.49
N PHE A 472 2.61 -8.65 7.60
CA PHE A 472 2.68 -7.79 8.77
C PHE A 472 2.48 -6.35 8.34
N GLY A 473 2.08 -5.52 9.30
CA GLY A 473 2.02 -4.09 9.05
C GLY A 473 1.70 -3.28 10.28
N LEU A 474 1.66 -1.97 10.04
CA LEU A 474 1.28 -0.97 11.01
C LEU A 474 -0.06 -0.37 10.63
N ILE A 475 -0.97 -0.25 11.60
CA ILE A 475 -2.21 0.50 11.47
C ILE A 475 -2.12 1.71 12.40
N MET A 476 -2.32 2.90 11.86
CA MET A 476 -2.44 4.14 12.61
C MET A 476 -3.93 4.53 12.66
N ASP A 477 -4.51 4.46 13.85
CA ASP A 477 -5.93 4.72 14.12
C ASP A 477 -6.07 5.95 15.04
N PRO A 478 -6.32 7.15 14.48
CA PRO A 478 -6.59 8.35 15.26
C PRO A 478 -7.91 8.24 16.02
N LEU A 479 -7.83 8.25 17.34
CA LEU A 479 -8.99 8.20 18.25
C LEU A 479 -9.60 9.58 18.51
N THR A 480 -8.89 10.64 18.13
CA THR A 480 -9.30 12.04 18.24
C THR A 480 -9.16 12.74 16.90
N GLU A 481 -9.74 13.93 16.76
CA GLU A 481 -9.63 14.73 15.53
C GLU A 481 -8.18 15.09 15.19
N ILE A 482 -7.78 14.79 13.96
CA ILE A 482 -6.49 15.13 13.35
C ILE A 482 -6.71 15.96 12.08
N GLY A 483 -5.62 16.36 11.40
CA GLY A 483 -5.73 17.01 10.10
C GLY A 483 -6.42 16.12 9.06
N GLY A 484 -7.02 16.73 8.04
CA GLY A 484 -7.59 15.98 6.92
C GLY A 484 -6.51 15.42 6.01
N GLY A 485 -6.55 14.12 5.76
CA GLY A 485 -5.82 13.48 4.68
C GLY A 485 -4.84 12.39 5.06
N TYR A 486 -4.07 11.96 4.07
CA TYR A 486 -2.86 11.16 4.23
C TYR A 486 -1.84 11.52 3.16
N ARG A 487 -0.58 11.15 3.39
CA ARG A 487 0.47 11.13 2.38
C ARG A 487 1.12 9.76 2.32
N ALA A 488 1.35 9.26 1.11
CA ALA A 488 2.12 8.06 0.83
C ALA A 488 3.39 8.48 0.08
N GLN A 489 4.55 7.96 0.50
CA GLN A 489 5.84 8.32 -0.07
C GLN A 489 6.67 7.08 -0.41
N TYR A 490 7.28 7.10 -1.59
CA TYR A 490 8.31 6.18 -2.03
C TYR A 490 9.63 6.53 -1.34
N VAL A 491 10.34 5.51 -0.89
CA VAL A 491 11.66 5.64 -0.28
C VAL A 491 12.60 4.66 -0.97
N ASP A 492 13.71 5.18 -1.48
CA ASP A 492 14.72 4.38 -2.16
C ASP A 492 15.35 3.38 -1.18
N GLY A 493 15.46 2.11 -1.59
CA GLY A 493 16.02 1.06 -0.75
C GLY A 493 17.51 1.25 -0.45
N ASN A 494 18.25 2.08 -1.20
CA ASN A 494 19.62 2.45 -0.85
C ASN A 494 19.70 3.39 0.36
N ILE A 495 18.63 4.15 0.63
CA ILE A 495 18.56 5.05 1.79
C ILE A 495 18.16 4.26 3.04
N VAL A 496 17.16 3.39 2.90
CA VAL A 496 16.65 2.55 3.98
C VAL A 496 16.67 1.09 3.50
N PRO A 497 17.81 0.40 3.56
CA PRO A 497 17.92 -0.96 3.06
C PRO A 497 17.12 -1.97 3.88
N SER A 498 16.61 -2.99 3.20
CA SER A 498 16.02 -4.17 3.85
C SER A 498 17.14 -5.07 4.40
N ARG A 499 16.90 -5.76 5.52
CA ARG A 499 17.82 -6.81 5.99
C ARG A 499 18.09 -7.91 4.96
N LEU A 500 17.24 -8.08 3.94
CA LEU A 500 17.46 -9.03 2.84
C LEU A 500 18.81 -8.82 2.13
N VAL A 501 19.32 -7.58 2.08
CA VAL A 501 20.60 -7.27 1.41
C VAL A 501 21.82 -7.85 2.13
N GLU A 502 21.65 -8.30 3.38
CA GLU A 502 22.71 -8.99 4.12
C GLU A 502 22.91 -10.42 3.62
N ILE A 503 21.87 -11.07 3.11
CA ILE A 503 22.00 -12.42 2.55
C ILE A 503 22.62 -12.35 1.16
N ASP A 504 23.64 -13.19 0.96
CA ASP A 504 24.32 -13.35 -0.32
C ASP A 504 24.90 -12.04 -0.88
N GLN A 505 25.63 -11.31 -0.02
CA GLN A 505 26.34 -10.08 -0.40
C GLN A 505 27.40 -10.29 -1.49
N GLU A 506 28.03 -11.48 -1.55
CA GLU A 506 29.06 -11.82 -2.54
C GLU A 506 28.52 -11.71 -3.97
N TYR A 507 27.28 -12.18 -4.21
CA TYR A 507 26.65 -12.19 -5.53
C TYR A 507 25.56 -11.13 -5.69
N GLN A 508 25.28 -10.34 -4.66
CA GLN A 508 24.28 -9.27 -4.66
C GLN A 508 22.91 -9.75 -5.15
N LEU A 509 22.48 -10.91 -4.64
CA LEU A 509 21.17 -11.49 -4.99
C LEU A 509 20.02 -10.50 -4.74
N TYR A 510 20.15 -9.74 -3.66
CA TYR A 510 19.19 -8.77 -3.19
C TYR A 510 19.76 -7.36 -3.28
N LYS A 511 19.46 -6.68 -4.39
CA LYS A 511 19.89 -5.29 -4.59
C LYS A 511 18.94 -4.31 -3.89
N PRO A 512 19.45 -3.32 -3.12
CA PRO A 512 18.60 -2.36 -2.43
C PRO A 512 17.69 -1.56 -3.37
N GLU A 513 18.16 -1.21 -4.58
CA GLU A 513 17.39 -0.52 -5.61
C GLU A 513 16.11 -1.27 -6.08
N ASN A 514 16.10 -2.60 -5.97
CA ASN A 514 14.94 -3.44 -6.30
C ASN A 514 14.02 -3.69 -5.09
N MET A 515 14.30 -3.02 -3.98
CA MET A 515 13.68 -3.22 -2.67
C MET A 515 13.11 -1.90 -2.12
N PRO A 516 12.17 -1.26 -2.84
CA PRO A 516 11.67 0.04 -2.45
C PRO A 516 10.93 -0.03 -1.11
N GLY A 517 11.07 1.02 -0.32
CA GLY A 517 10.30 1.25 0.89
C GLY A 517 9.12 2.17 0.62
N TYR A 518 8.08 2.04 1.43
CA TYR A 518 6.94 2.96 1.40
C TYR A 518 6.64 3.43 2.81
N GLN A 519 6.39 4.72 2.97
CA GLN A 519 5.99 5.35 4.22
C GLN A 519 4.62 5.98 4.05
N MET A 520 3.74 5.80 5.04
CA MET A 520 2.49 6.55 5.15
C MET A 520 2.61 7.61 6.22
N MET A 521 1.87 8.69 6.04
CA MET A 521 1.86 9.83 6.93
C MET A 521 0.45 10.35 7.13
N MET A 522 0.12 10.68 8.38
CA MET A 522 -1.13 11.34 8.76
C MET A 522 -0.85 12.78 9.23
N PRO A 523 -1.60 13.78 8.76
CA PRO A 523 -1.40 15.15 9.20
C PRO A 523 -1.90 15.35 10.63
N LEU A 524 -1.13 16.05 11.46
CA LEU A 524 -1.54 16.44 12.80
C LEU A 524 -2.41 17.69 12.77
N ASN A 525 -3.07 17.99 13.89
CA ASN A 525 -3.93 19.17 14.00
C ASN A 525 -3.10 20.46 13.90
N GLU A 526 -3.45 21.31 12.93
CA GLU A 526 -2.78 22.58 12.67
C GLU A 526 -2.76 23.53 13.87
N LYS A 527 -3.80 23.48 14.71
CA LYS A 527 -3.93 24.31 15.91
C LYS A 527 -3.16 23.76 17.12
N GLY A 528 -2.51 22.61 16.96
CA GLY A 528 -1.98 21.83 18.07
C GLY A 528 -3.10 21.17 18.88
N GLY A 529 -2.85 20.95 20.17
CA GLY A 529 -3.75 20.23 21.08
C GLY A 529 -3.30 18.79 21.34
N SER A 530 -4.18 18.03 22.01
CA SER A 530 -3.96 16.63 22.34
C SER A 530 -4.57 15.75 21.28
N MET A 531 -3.77 14.83 20.73
CA MET A 531 -4.20 13.84 19.74
C MET A 531 -3.83 12.44 20.24
N GLN A 532 -4.76 11.51 20.16
CA GLN A 532 -4.58 10.13 20.58
C GLN A 532 -4.63 9.20 19.37
N PHE A 533 -3.70 8.26 19.33
CA PHE A 533 -3.60 7.24 18.30
C PHE A 533 -3.52 5.86 18.96
N ARG A 534 -4.30 4.92 18.44
CA ARG A 534 -4.07 3.49 18.65
C ARG A 534 -3.19 3.00 17.51
N ILE A 535 -2.10 2.32 17.86
CA ILE A 535 -1.15 1.78 16.91
C ILE A 535 -1.19 0.25 17.00
N PHE A 536 -1.62 -0.40 15.94
CA PHE A 536 -1.40 -1.84 15.77
C PHE A 536 -0.08 -2.03 15.04
N ALA A 537 0.82 -2.85 15.57
CA ALA A 537 2.12 -3.12 14.96
C ALA A 537 2.42 -4.62 15.03
N GLY A 538 1.89 -5.38 14.08
CA GLY A 538 1.85 -6.83 14.24
C GLY A 538 1.46 -7.64 13.00
N PRO A 539 1.24 -8.94 13.19
CA PRO A 539 0.89 -9.86 12.13
C PRO A 539 -0.58 -9.70 11.72
N TYR A 540 -0.86 -9.74 10.41
CA TYR A 540 -2.21 -9.76 9.88
C TYR A 540 -2.81 -11.16 9.96
N ALA A 541 -2.72 -11.79 11.14
CA ALA A 541 -3.39 -13.05 11.44
C ALA A 541 -4.86 -12.77 11.77
N THR A 542 -5.78 -13.52 11.15
CA THR A 542 -7.22 -13.30 11.39
C THR A 542 -7.62 -13.41 12.87
N PRO A 543 -7.12 -14.38 13.66
CA PRO A 543 -7.44 -14.43 15.09
C PRO A 543 -6.97 -13.19 15.86
N THR A 544 -5.77 -12.69 15.53
CA THR A 544 -5.17 -11.50 16.15
C THR A 544 -6.00 -10.26 15.85
N LEU A 545 -6.27 -9.97 14.57
CA LEU A 545 -7.05 -8.80 14.18
C LEU A 545 -8.48 -8.86 14.74
N LYS A 546 -9.12 -10.04 14.74
CA LYS A 546 -10.44 -10.21 15.36
C LYS A 546 -10.42 -9.98 16.87
N ALA A 547 -9.36 -10.40 17.57
CA ALA A 547 -9.24 -10.16 19.00
C ALA A 547 -9.16 -8.66 19.28
N VAL A 548 -8.35 -7.92 18.50
CA VAL A 548 -8.26 -6.46 18.57
C VAL A 548 -9.61 -5.80 18.27
N ASP A 549 -10.24 -6.16 17.14
CA ASP A 549 -11.52 -5.60 16.72
C ASP A 549 -12.61 -5.87 17.77
N THR A 550 -12.64 -7.07 18.35
CA THR A 550 -13.62 -7.45 19.38
C THR A 550 -13.38 -6.66 20.67
N TYR A 551 -12.12 -6.53 21.09
CA TYR A 551 -11.75 -5.84 22.32
C TYR A 551 -12.14 -4.36 22.30
N TYR A 552 -11.94 -3.69 21.16
CA TYR A 552 -12.25 -2.26 21.01
C TYR A 552 -13.61 -1.98 20.37
N SER A 553 -14.40 -3.00 20.04
CA SER A 553 -15.77 -2.81 19.57
C SER A 553 -16.65 -2.38 20.73
N ASP A 554 -17.50 -1.38 20.50
CA ASP A 554 -18.50 -0.96 21.45
C ASP A 554 -19.90 -1.29 20.90
N PRO A 555 -20.63 -2.26 21.49
CA PRO A 555 -21.95 -2.66 21.03
C PRO A 555 -23.02 -1.59 21.27
N ILE A 556 -22.80 -0.61 22.16
CA ILE A 556 -23.74 0.46 22.47
C ILE A 556 -23.69 1.55 21.40
N THR A 557 -22.48 1.99 21.05
CA THR A 557 -22.29 2.99 19.98
C THR A 557 -22.27 2.37 18.58
N GLY A 558 -22.06 1.05 18.47
CA GLY A 558 -21.86 0.34 17.21
C GLY A 558 -20.47 0.56 16.62
N TYR A 559 -19.55 1.18 17.35
CA TYR A 559 -18.18 1.40 16.90
C TYR A 559 -17.44 0.05 16.76
N ASN A 560 -16.75 -0.13 15.65
CA ASN A 560 -15.85 -1.25 15.39
C ASN A 560 -14.66 -0.73 14.56
N PRO A 561 -13.41 -0.97 15.01
CA PRO A 561 -12.22 -0.58 14.24
C PRO A 561 -12.12 -1.24 12.86
N ASP A 562 -12.56 -2.50 12.74
CA ASP A 562 -12.55 -3.30 11.52
C ASP A 562 -11.15 -3.44 10.88
N TYR A 563 -10.12 -3.67 11.71
CA TYR A 563 -8.75 -3.90 11.25
C TYR A 563 -8.63 -5.16 10.40
N ILE A 564 -9.51 -6.16 10.59
CA ILE A 564 -9.61 -7.32 9.70
C ILE A 564 -9.75 -6.92 8.22
N GLY A 565 -10.34 -5.75 7.94
CA GLY A 565 -10.43 -5.17 6.60
C GLY A 565 -9.08 -5.01 5.89
N CYS A 566 -7.97 -4.90 6.63
CA CYS A 566 -6.61 -4.87 6.08
C CYS A 566 -6.23 -6.14 5.30
N GLN A 567 -6.91 -7.27 5.51
CA GLN A 567 -6.68 -8.52 4.78
C GLN A 567 -7.33 -8.56 3.39
N SER A 568 -8.22 -7.61 3.06
CA SER A 568 -8.99 -7.61 1.80
C SER A 568 -8.11 -7.38 0.56
N PHE A 569 -8.41 -8.04 -0.56
CA PHE A 569 -7.71 -7.87 -1.83
C PHE A 569 -8.67 -7.32 -2.89
N HIS A 570 -8.37 -6.16 -3.46
CA HIS A 570 -9.17 -5.55 -4.51
C HIS A 570 -8.41 -5.63 -5.85
N GLY A 571 -8.95 -6.39 -6.81
CA GLY A 571 -8.38 -6.56 -8.14
C GLY A 571 -9.48 -6.92 -9.16
N TRP A 572 -9.20 -6.89 -10.47
CA TRP A 572 -10.24 -7.15 -11.50
C TRP A 572 -10.96 -8.50 -11.33
N PHE A 573 -10.29 -9.50 -10.75
CA PHE A 573 -10.86 -10.82 -10.47
C PHE A 573 -11.38 -10.99 -9.04
N SER A 574 -11.27 -9.99 -8.16
CA SER A 574 -11.60 -10.13 -6.72
C SER A 574 -13.07 -10.50 -6.50
N PHE A 575 -13.99 -10.03 -7.36
CA PHE A 575 -15.40 -10.41 -7.27
C PHE A 575 -15.65 -11.92 -7.38
N ILE A 576 -14.75 -12.67 -8.03
CA ILE A 576 -14.77 -14.14 -8.09
C ILE A 576 -13.79 -14.74 -7.08
N SER A 577 -12.56 -14.23 -7.02
CA SER A 577 -11.49 -14.87 -6.24
C SER A 577 -11.67 -14.69 -4.74
N GLU A 578 -12.21 -13.56 -4.27
CA GLU A 578 -12.41 -13.30 -2.84
C GLU A 578 -13.44 -14.24 -2.17
N PRO A 579 -14.69 -14.37 -2.65
CA PRO A 579 -15.65 -15.31 -2.04
C PRO A 579 -15.14 -16.75 -2.14
N PHE A 580 -14.41 -17.06 -3.20
CA PHE A 580 -13.82 -18.37 -3.40
C PHE A 580 -12.64 -18.64 -2.45
N ALA A 581 -11.75 -17.69 -2.23
CA ALA A 581 -10.66 -17.77 -1.26
C ALA A 581 -11.20 -17.90 0.18
N LYS A 582 -12.24 -17.14 0.54
CA LYS A 582 -12.95 -17.29 1.82
C LYS A 582 -13.51 -18.71 1.99
N PHE A 583 -14.13 -19.26 0.96
CA PHE A 583 -14.61 -20.65 0.96
C PHE A 583 -13.47 -21.65 1.17
N LEU A 584 -12.38 -21.53 0.40
CA LEU A 584 -11.20 -22.40 0.56
C LEU A 584 -10.60 -22.29 1.96
N MET A 585 -10.54 -21.08 2.53
CA MET A 585 -10.02 -20.85 3.88
C MET A 585 -10.87 -21.56 4.94
N ILE A 586 -12.20 -21.53 4.82
CA ILE A 586 -13.10 -22.26 5.73
C ILE A 586 -12.78 -23.75 5.71
N LEU A 587 -12.67 -24.35 4.51
CA LEU A 587 -12.32 -25.76 4.37
C LEU A 587 -10.91 -26.05 4.90
N MET A 588 -9.94 -25.17 4.62
CA MET A 588 -8.56 -25.35 5.05
C MET A 588 -8.43 -25.30 6.58
N ARG A 589 -9.12 -24.38 7.25
CA ARG A 589 -9.19 -24.32 8.73
C ARG A 589 -9.85 -25.56 9.30
N PHE A 590 -10.92 -26.08 8.68
CA PHE A 590 -11.56 -27.33 9.08
C PHE A 590 -10.61 -28.53 8.95
N PHE A 591 -9.89 -28.66 7.84
CA PHE A 591 -8.91 -29.74 7.72
C PHE A 591 -7.74 -29.58 8.69
N HIS A 592 -7.31 -28.34 8.96
CA HIS A 592 -6.26 -28.07 9.93
C HIS A 592 -6.66 -28.42 11.36
N SER A 593 -7.91 -28.19 11.76
CA SER A 593 -8.37 -28.59 13.09
C SER A 593 -8.37 -30.11 13.29
N VAL A 594 -8.43 -30.90 12.20
CA VAL A 594 -8.36 -32.37 12.24
C VAL A 594 -6.91 -32.87 12.14
N THR A 595 -6.08 -32.28 11.28
CA THR A 595 -4.72 -32.78 10.99
C THR A 595 -3.64 -32.16 11.87
N GLY A 596 -3.85 -30.96 12.39
CA GLY A 596 -2.82 -30.15 13.06
C GLY A 596 -1.69 -29.67 12.15
N SER A 597 -1.77 -29.87 10.83
CA SER A 597 -0.71 -29.54 9.88
C SER A 597 -1.27 -28.92 8.60
N TRP A 598 -0.83 -27.69 8.28
CA TRP A 598 -1.25 -26.96 7.09
C TRP A 598 -0.94 -27.70 5.77
N GLY A 599 0.19 -28.40 5.68
CA GLY A 599 0.53 -29.17 4.47
C GLY A 599 -0.46 -30.30 4.17
N PHE A 600 -0.74 -31.16 5.17
CA PHE A 600 -1.80 -32.17 5.06
C PHE A 600 -3.18 -31.57 4.80
N SER A 601 -3.49 -30.40 5.36
CA SER A 601 -4.75 -29.70 5.08
C SER A 601 -4.89 -29.30 3.63
N ILE A 602 -3.80 -28.85 2.98
CA ILE A 602 -3.78 -28.57 1.53
C ILE A 602 -4.07 -29.85 0.73
N ILE A 603 -3.49 -30.99 1.11
CA ILE A 603 -3.73 -32.28 0.45
C ILE A 603 -5.21 -32.70 0.59
N LEU A 604 -5.78 -32.63 1.80
CA LEU A 604 -7.19 -32.95 2.04
C LEU A 604 -8.15 -32.01 1.32
N LEU A 605 -7.85 -30.71 1.31
CA LEU A 605 -8.58 -29.72 0.51
C LEU A 605 -8.57 -30.12 -0.97
N THR A 606 -7.41 -30.53 -1.48
CA THR A 606 -7.28 -31.00 -2.87
C THR A 606 -8.15 -32.22 -3.14
N VAL A 607 -8.19 -33.20 -2.22
CA VAL A 607 -9.07 -34.37 -2.31
C VAL A 607 -10.54 -33.96 -2.34
N ALA A 608 -10.97 -33.08 -1.44
CA ALA A 608 -12.35 -32.62 -1.35
C ALA A 608 -12.79 -31.91 -2.64
N LEU A 609 -11.95 -31.02 -3.17
CA LEU A 609 -12.20 -30.33 -4.44
C LEU A 609 -12.27 -31.30 -5.62
N ARG A 610 -11.39 -32.32 -5.65
CA ARG A 610 -11.42 -33.36 -6.69
C ARG A 610 -12.69 -34.21 -6.63
N ILE A 611 -13.19 -34.52 -5.44
CA ILE A 611 -14.47 -35.22 -5.25
C ILE A 611 -15.62 -34.36 -5.73
N MET A 612 -15.66 -33.08 -5.36
CA MET A 612 -16.69 -32.14 -5.80
C MET A 612 -16.73 -31.99 -7.34
N LEU A 613 -15.55 -31.93 -7.97
CA LEU A 613 -15.41 -31.81 -9.43
C LEU A 613 -15.40 -33.18 -10.15
N TYR A 614 -15.52 -34.29 -9.43
CA TYR A 614 -15.47 -35.64 -9.99
C TYR A 614 -16.43 -35.86 -11.18
N PRO A 615 -17.74 -35.52 -11.10
CA PRO A 615 -18.67 -35.81 -12.21
C PRO A 615 -18.26 -35.08 -13.49
N LEU A 616 -17.71 -33.88 -13.34
CA LEU A 616 -17.29 -33.06 -14.47
C LEU A 616 -15.98 -33.56 -15.09
N ASN A 617 -15.00 -33.88 -14.25
CA ASN A 617 -13.75 -34.48 -14.68
C ASN A 617 -14.02 -35.83 -15.37
N ALA A 618 -14.90 -36.66 -14.82
CA ALA A 618 -15.30 -37.93 -15.42
C ALA A 618 -16.01 -37.75 -16.77
N TRP A 619 -16.80 -36.69 -16.95
CA TRP A 619 -17.40 -36.34 -18.25
C TRP A 619 -16.33 -35.98 -19.29
N SER A 620 -15.36 -35.14 -18.92
CA SER A 620 -14.24 -34.78 -19.79
C SER A 620 -13.41 -36.01 -20.18
N THR A 621 -13.05 -36.85 -19.21
CA THR A 621 -12.36 -38.13 -19.43
C THR A 621 -13.11 -39.04 -20.40
N LYS A 622 -14.43 -39.22 -20.20
CA LYS A 622 -15.27 -40.02 -21.10
C LYS A 622 -15.26 -39.47 -22.53
N SER A 623 -15.31 -38.14 -22.69
CA SER A 623 -15.22 -37.49 -24.00
C SER A 623 -13.85 -37.73 -24.65
N MET A 624 -12.77 -37.63 -23.87
CA MET A 624 -11.42 -37.90 -24.35
C MET A 624 -11.28 -39.35 -24.82
N VAL A 625 -11.72 -40.33 -24.04
CA VAL A 625 -11.67 -41.76 -24.43
C VAL A 625 -12.47 -42.02 -25.71
N ARG A 626 -13.65 -41.40 -25.89
CA ARG A 626 -14.42 -41.50 -27.15
C ARG A 626 -13.66 -40.87 -28.32
N MET A 627 -13.00 -39.73 -28.10
CA MET A 627 -12.17 -39.09 -29.12
C MET A 627 -10.98 -39.96 -29.55
N GLN A 628 -10.39 -40.69 -28.60
CA GLN A 628 -9.33 -41.66 -28.88
C GLN A 628 -9.83 -42.82 -29.75
N LYS A 629 -11.07 -43.31 -29.54
CA LYS A 629 -11.67 -44.37 -30.36
C LYS A 629 -11.89 -43.97 -31.81
N ILE A 630 -12.22 -42.70 -32.08
CA ILE A 630 -12.46 -42.17 -33.43
C ILE A 630 -11.18 -41.63 -34.10
N ALA A 631 -10.05 -41.57 -33.40
CA ALA A 631 -8.76 -41.15 -33.93
C ALA A 631 -8.35 -41.83 -35.26
N PRO A 632 -8.54 -43.15 -35.48
CA PRO A 632 -8.24 -43.77 -36.78
C PRO A 632 -9.11 -43.23 -37.92
N GLU A 633 -10.39 -42.95 -37.69
CA GLU A 633 -11.30 -42.36 -38.68
C GLU A 633 -10.85 -40.92 -39.03
N VAL A 634 -10.42 -40.14 -38.01
CA VAL A 634 -9.85 -38.80 -38.20
C VAL A 634 -8.55 -38.86 -39.03
N ASN A 635 -7.65 -39.80 -38.74
CA ASN A 635 -6.41 -39.98 -39.49
C ASN A 635 -6.67 -40.38 -40.95
N ALA A 636 -7.71 -41.18 -41.22
CA ALA A 636 -8.11 -41.53 -42.58
C ALA A 636 -8.60 -40.30 -43.38
N ILE A 637 -9.39 -39.42 -42.76
CA ILE A 637 -9.83 -38.16 -43.39
C ILE A 637 -8.62 -37.25 -43.67
N GLN A 638 -7.69 -37.12 -42.72
CA GLN A 638 -6.46 -36.34 -42.92
C GLN A 638 -5.58 -36.89 -44.04
N ALA A 639 -5.48 -38.22 -44.17
CA ALA A 639 -4.74 -38.86 -45.25
C ALA A 639 -5.41 -38.64 -46.62
N LYS A 640 -6.76 -38.66 -46.67
CA LYS A 640 -7.55 -38.46 -47.89
C LYS A 640 -7.46 -37.01 -48.41
N TYR A 641 -7.44 -36.02 -47.53
CA TYR A 641 -7.47 -34.59 -47.89
C TYR A 641 -6.15 -33.85 -47.61
N LYS A 642 -4.99 -34.52 -47.73
CA LYS A 642 -3.66 -33.89 -47.51
C LYS A 642 -3.42 -32.58 -48.29
N LYS A 643 -4.04 -32.44 -49.47
CA LYS A 643 -3.91 -31.26 -50.35
C LYS A 643 -4.98 -30.17 -50.11
N ASP A 644 -5.98 -30.43 -49.26
CA ASP A 644 -7.08 -29.50 -48.97
C ASP A 644 -7.40 -29.48 -47.46
N PRO A 645 -6.60 -28.76 -46.65
CA PRO A 645 -6.75 -28.75 -45.19
C PRO A 645 -8.07 -28.14 -44.72
N LYS A 646 -8.67 -27.22 -45.48
CA LYS A 646 -9.98 -26.63 -45.14
C LYS A 646 -11.09 -27.67 -45.22
N LYS A 647 -11.10 -28.47 -46.29
CA LYS A 647 -12.07 -29.55 -46.46
C LYS A 647 -11.85 -30.68 -45.46
N ALA A 648 -10.60 -31.01 -45.14
CA ALA A 648 -10.27 -31.96 -44.07
C ALA A 648 -10.86 -31.52 -42.72
N GLN A 649 -10.71 -30.24 -42.35
CA GLN A 649 -11.20 -29.70 -41.08
C GLN A 649 -12.73 -29.72 -40.99
N LEU A 650 -13.44 -29.44 -42.09
CA LEU A 650 -14.90 -29.53 -42.18
C LEU A 650 -15.41 -30.97 -42.03
N GLU A 651 -14.79 -31.94 -42.71
CA GLU A 651 -15.18 -33.36 -42.57
C GLU A 651 -14.89 -33.93 -41.18
N ILE A 652 -13.76 -33.54 -40.57
CA ILE A 652 -13.43 -33.91 -39.19
C ILE A 652 -14.49 -33.36 -38.22
N MET A 653 -14.93 -32.11 -38.42
CA MET A 653 -15.99 -31.51 -37.61
C MET A 653 -17.34 -32.18 -37.83
N SER A 654 -17.69 -32.59 -39.06
CA SER A 654 -18.91 -33.36 -39.31
C SER A 654 -18.84 -34.74 -38.66
N LEU A 655 -17.69 -35.41 -38.70
CA LEU A 655 -17.48 -36.70 -38.04
C LEU A 655 -17.64 -36.58 -36.52
N TYR A 656 -17.06 -35.54 -35.90
CA TYR A 656 -17.26 -35.25 -34.48
C TYR A 656 -18.73 -35.03 -34.13
N ARG A 657 -19.47 -34.33 -35.00
CA ARG A 657 -20.91 -34.09 -34.81
C ARG A 657 -21.74 -35.37 -34.95
N GLU A 658 -21.41 -36.22 -35.93
CA GLU A 658 -22.08 -37.50 -36.18
C GLU A 658 -21.85 -38.49 -35.03
N LYS A 659 -20.62 -38.58 -34.51
CA LYS A 659 -20.26 -39.47 -33.40
C LYS A 659 -20.58 -38.86 -32.02
N GLY A 660 -21.13 -37.64 -31.97
CA GLY A 660 -21.51 -36.95 -30.73
C GLY A 660 -20.33 -36.63 -29.81
N VAL A 661 -19.14 -36.38 -30.37
CA VAL A 661 -17.91 -36.04 -29.62
C VAL A 661 -17.66 -34.54 -29.73
N ASN A 662 -17.31 -33.89 -28.61
CA ASN A 662 -16.96 -32.48 -28.60
C ASN A 662 -15.43 -32.30 -28.41
N PRO A 663 -14.71 -31.72 -29.38
CA PRO A 663 -13.26 -31.51 -29.27
C PRO A 663 -12.86 -30.57 -28.12
N MET A 664 -13.74 -29.64 -27.72
CA MET A 664 -13.49 -28.70 -26.61
C MET A 664 -13.63 -29.34 -25.23
N SER A 665 -14.25 -30.51 -25.12
CA SER A 665 -14.42 -31.20 -23.84
C SER A 665 -13.08 -31.65 -23.22
N GLY A 666 -12.00 -31.75 -24.02
CA GLY A 666 -10.67 -32.14 -23.54
C GLY A 666 -9.91 -31.02 -22.81
N CYS A 667 -10.15 -29.75 -23.15
CA CYS A 667 -9.51 -28.61 -22.48
C CYS A 667 -10.37 -28.02 -21.34
N PHE A 668 -11.64 -28.42 -21.24
CA PHE A 668 -12.57 -27.97 -20.21
C PHE A 668 -12.06 -28.12 -18.76
N PRO A 669 -11.38 -29.23 -18.38
CA PRO A 669 -10.83 -29.35 -17.03
C PRO A 669 -9.78 -28.29 -16.70
N ILE A 670 -8.96 -27.89 -17.67
CA ILE A 670 -7.92 -26.86 -17.48
C ILE A 670 -8.58 -25.50 -17.23
N LEU A 671 -9.61 -25.16 -18.02
CA LEU A 671 -10.32 -23.88 -17.86
C LEU A 671 -10.96 -23.72 -16.49
N ILE A 672 -11.52 -24.81 -15.95
CA ILE A 672 -12.09 -24.79 -14.59
C ILE A 672 -11.01 -24.79 -13.54
N GLN A 673 -9.85 -25.41 -13.78
CA GLN A 673 -8.76 -25.44 -12.82
C GLN A 673 -8.09 -24.06 -12.62
N ILE A 674 -8.11 -23.18 -13.63
CA ILE A 674 -7.47 -21.85 -13.58
C ILE A 674 -8.03 -20.97 -12.44
N PRO A 675 -9.36 -20.76 -12.29
CA PRO A 675 -9.90 -20.03 -11.14
C PRO A 675 -9.50 -20.63 -9.79
N PHE A 676 -9.40 -21.95 -9.68
CA PHE A 676 -8.99 -22.62 -8.44
C PHE A 676 -7.51 -22.37 -8.15
N LEU A 677 -6.67 -22.33 -9.18
CA LEU A 677 -5.25 -21.98 -9.05
C LEU A 677 -5.09 -20.55 -8.53
N ILE A 678 -5.80 -19.60 -9.14
CA ILE A 678 -5.77 -18.18 -8.73
C ILE A 678 -6.24 -18.06 -7.29
N GLY A 679 -7.37 -18.69 -6.94
CA GLY A 679 -7.90 -18.67 -5.58
C GLY A 679 -6.95 -19.31 -4.54
N MET A 680 -6.27 -20.40 -4.88
CA MET A 680 -5.25 -21.00 -4.00
C MET A 680 -4.01 -20.11 -3.86
N PHE A 681 -3.56 -19.47 -4.93
CA PHE A 681 -2.45 -18.53 -4.87
C PHE A 681 -2.78 -17.32 -3.99
N ASP A 682 -3.97 -16.73 -4.19
CA ASP A 682 -4.48 -15.63 -3.36
C ASP A 682 -4.64 -16.06 -1.90
N LEU A 683 -5.14 -17.27 -1.63
CA LEU A 683 -5.25 -17.84 -0.28
C LEU A 683 -3.88 -17.91 0.41
N LEU A 684 -2.87 -18.48 -0.26
CA LEU A 684 -1.52 -18.61 0.30
C LEU A 684 -0.88 -17.24 0.54
N LYS A 685 -1.15 -16.26 -0.33
CA LYS A 685 -0.65 -14.89 -0.20
C LYS A 685 -1.31 -14.11 0.95
N SER A 686 -2.60 -14.33 1.15
CA SER A 686 -3.44 -13.56 2.09
C SER A 686 -3.48 -14.12 3.50
N THR A 687 -3.03 -15.37 3.69
CA THR A 687 -3.19 -16.10 4.94
C THR A 687 -1.88 -16.11 5.71
N PHE A 688 -1.82 -15.28 6.76
CA PHE A 688 -0.67 -15.23 7.66
C PHE A 688 -0.31 -16.61 8.26
N GLU A 689 -1.30 -17.44 8.59
CA GLU A 689 -1.05 -18.73 9.26
C GLU A 689 -0.19 -19.69 8.43
N LEU A 690 -0.13 -19.50 7.11
CA LEU A 690 0.70 -20.27 6.18
C LEU A 690 2.13 -19.75 6.07
N ARG A 691 2.40 -18.49 6.47
CA ARG A 691 3.74 -17.91 6.56
C ARG A 691 4.52 -18.61 7.66
N GLY A 692 5.65 -19.22 7.29
CA GLY A 692 6.48 -20.03 8.18
C GLY A 692 5.81 -21.31 8.66
N ALA A 693 4.74 -21.77 8.00
CA ALA A 693 4.17 -23.08 8.31
C ALA A 693 5.03 -24.19 7.69
N SER A 694 5.70 -24.97 8.53
CA SER A 694 6.46 -26.14 8.11
C SER A 694 5.54 -27.34 7.80
N PHE A 695 5.90 -28.13 6.79
CA PHE A 695 5.27 -29.40 6.44
C PHE A 695 6.25 -30.57 6.59
N ILE A 696 7.46 -30.42 6.04
CA ILE A 696 8.55 -31.40 6.19
C ILE A 696 9.75 -30.63 6.73
N PRO A 697 10.06 -30.74 8.03
CA PRO A 697 11.16 -30.00 8.65
C PRO A 697 12.48 -30.20 7.92
N GLY A 698 13.17 -29.11 7.58
CA GLY A 698 14.44 -29.12 6.84
C GLY A 698 14.31 -29.26 5.33
N TRP A 699 13.09 -29.23 4.77
CA TRP A 699 12.86 -29.12 3.32
C TRP A 699 11.72 -28.14 2.99
N ILE A 700 10.58 -28.25 3.67
CA ILE A 700 9.41 -27.40 3.47
C ILE A 700 9.10 -26.73 4.80
N ASP A 701 9.83 -25.66 5.11
CA ASP A 701 9.69 -24.91 6.37
C ASP A 701 8.76 -23.69 6.25
N ASN A 702 8.38 -23.33 5.03
CA ASN A 702 7.43 -22.24 4.77
C ASN A 702 6.53 -22.54 3.56
N LEU A 703 5.25 -22.83 3.81
CA LEU A 703 4.26 -23.10 2.76
C LEU A 703 3.97 -21.88 1.85
N ALA A 704 4.26 -20.66 2.32
CA ALA A 704 4.08 -19.42 1.56
C ALA A 704 5.33 -19.03 0.72
N ALA A 705 6.45 -19.73 0.89
CA ALA A 705 7.68 -19.54 0.10
C ALA A 705 7.99 -20.78 -0.76
N PRO A 706 8.85 -20.68 -1.79
CA PRO A 706 9.35 -21.83 -2.54
C PRO A 706 9.98 -22.88 -1.60
N ASP A 707 9.94 -24.16 -1.97
CA ASP A 707 10.55 -25.23 -1.17
C ASP A 707 12.07 -25.24 -1.34
N VAL A 708 12.83 -25.41 -0.25
CA VAL A 708 14.30 -25.38 -0.29
C VAL A 708 14.82 -26.67 0.32
N LEU A 709 15.35 -27.56 -0.52
CA LEU A 709 15.96 -28.81 -0.04
C LEU A 709 17.41 -28.62 0.42
N PHE A 710 18.15 -27.79 -0.31
CA PHE A 710 19.50 -27.34 0.04
C PHE A 710 19.84 -26.09 -0.75
N SER A 711 20.78 -25.29 -0.24
CA SER A 711 21.24 -24.04 -0.85
C SER A 711 22.75 -24.08 -1.12
N TRP A 712 23.23 -23.18 -1.99
CA TRP A 712 24.64 -23.02 -2.32
C TRP A 712 24.98 -21.53 -2.50
N SER A 713 26.26 -21.18 -2.37
CA SER A 713 26.70 -19.78 -2.34
C SER A 713 26.58 -19.08 -3.69
N LYS A 714 26.92 -19.74 -4.81
CA LYS A 714 26.99 -19.09 -6.14
C LYS A 714 25.71 -19.27 -6.95
N PRO A 715 24.98 -18.20 -7.36
CA PRO A 715 23.76 -18.35 -8.13
C PRO A 715 24.01 -19.10 -9.45
N ILE A 716 23.21 -20.12 -9.70
CA ILE A 716 23.20 -20.88 -10.96
C ILE A 716 22.12 -20.28 -11.86
N PHE A 717 22.44 -20.13 -13.15
CA PHE A 717 21.49 -19.63 -14.14
C PHE A 717 20.16 -20.38 -14.03
N PHE A 718 19.06 -19.63 -13.93
CA PHE A 718 17.68 -20.08 -13.70
C PHE A 718 17.36 -20.61 -12.28
N PHE A 719 18.23 -21.44 -11.69
CA PHE A 719 17.95 -22.11 -10.41
C PHE A 719 18.23 -21.24 -9.17
N GLY A 720 18.90 -20.10 -9.32
CA GLY A 720 19.21 -19.21 -8.20
C GLY A 720 20.24 -19.83 -7.25
N THR A 721 20.05 -19.65 -5.94
CA THR A 721 20.93 -20.13 -4.87
C THR A 721 20.38 -21.35 -4.12
N SER A 722 19.19 -21.84 -4.49
CA SER A 722 18.46 -22.87 -3.75
C SER A 722 17.91 -23.95 -4.68
N PHE A 723 17.91 -25.21 -4.23
CA PHE A 723 17.31 -26.33 -4.94
C PHE A 723 15.85 -26.56 -4.52
N HIS A 724 14.93 -26.45 -5.47
CA HIS A 724 13.50 -26.68 -5.23
C HIS A 724 13.07 -28.02 -5.85
N LEU A 725 12.70 -29.00 -5.01
CA LEU A 725 12.39 -30.36 -5.42
C LEU A 725 10.93 -30.53 -5.84
N LEU A 726 9.96 -29.85 -5.19
CA LEU A 726 8.54 -29.99 -5.53
C LEU A 726 8.21 -29.69 -7.00
N PRO A 727 8.73 -28.63 -7.63
CA PRO A 727 8.50 -28.34 -9.06
C PRO A 727 9.02 -29.46 -9.96
N ILE A 728 10.15 -30.08 -9.61
CA ILE A 728 10.76 -31.18 -10.37
C ILE A 728 9.90 -32.44 -10.26
N LEU A 729 9.46 -32.78 -9.04
CA LEU A 729 8.52 -33.87 -8.83
C LEU A 729 7.22 -33.64 -9.59
N LEU A 730 6.71 -32.41 -9.56
CA LEU A 730 5.54 -32.01 -10.31
C LEU A 730 5.74 -32.19 -11.82
N GLY A 731 6.84 -31.70 -12.38
CA GLY A 731 7.19 -31.90 -13.78
C GLY A 731 7.27 -33.38 -14.16
N GLY A 732 7.88 -34.20 -13.30
CA GLY A 732 7.96 -35.65 -13.47
C GLY A 732 6.57 -36.32 -13.47
N VAL A 733 5.69 -35.93 -12.54
CA VAL A 733 4.32 -36.44 -12.48
C VAL A 733 3.48 -35.99 -13.67
N MET A 734 3.62 -34.74 -14.12
CA MET A 734 2.96 -34.23 -15.32
C MET A 734 3.45 -34.95 -16.58
N PHE A 735 4.75 -35.25 -16.66
CA PHE A 735 5.31 -36.05 -17.75
C PHE A 735 4.75 -37.48 -17.73
N LEU A 736 4.69 -38.12 -16.56
CA LEU A 736 4.07 -39.44 -16.40
C LEU A 736 2.59 -39.42 -16.79
N GLN A 737 1.85 -38.40 -16.34
CA GLN A 737 0.45 -38.19 -16.70
C GLN A 737 0.31 -38.15 -18.23
N GLN A 738 1.12 -37.35 -18.92
CA GLN A 738 1.06 -37.26 -20.37
C GLN A 738 1.40 -38.60 -21.04
N ARG A 739 2.36 -39.37 -20.51
CA ARG A 739 2.70 -40.70 -21.04
C ARG A 739 1.55 -41.70 -20.87
N VAL A 740 0.85 -41.66 -19.75
CA VAL A 740 -0.33 -42.51 -19.50
C VAL A 740 -1.52 -42.07 -20.35
N MET A 741 -1.65 -40.77 -20.63
CA MET A 741 -2.77 -40.19 -21.40
C MET A 741 -2.54 -40.15 -22.92
N SER A 742 -1.30 -40.30 -23.39
CA SER A 742 -0.97 -40.18 -24.81
C SER A 742 -1.53 -41.35 -25.61
N THR A 743 -2.16 -41.02 -26.73
CA THR A 743 -2.67 -41.99 -27.72
C THR A 743 -1.86 -42.05 -29.00
N ALA A 744 -0.64 -41.49 -28.97
CA ALA A 744 0.26 -41.57 -30.10
C ALA A 744 0.75 -43.01 -30.32
N PRO A 745 0.88 -43.47 -31.59
CA PRO A 745 1.56 -44.71 -31.93
C PRO A 745 2.95 -44.78 -31.29
N LYS A 746 3.34 -45.97 -30.80
CA LYS A 746 4.68 -46.20 -30.24
C LYS A 746 5.78 -46.01 -31.28
N ASP A 747 5.47 -46.31 -32.55
CA ASP A 747 6.36 -46.13 -33.69
C ASP A 747 6.33 -44.68 -34.23
N PRO A 748 7.45 -43.93 -34.17
CA PRO A 748 7.54 -42.56 -34.69
C PRO A 748 7.25 -42.42 -36.18
N SER A 749 7.47 -43.48 -36.98
CA SER A 749 7.27 -43.46 -38.42
C SER A 749 5.79 -43.41 -38.82
N MET A 750 4.89 -43.81 -37.91
CA MET A 750 3.44 -43.86 -38.13
C MET A 750 2.71 -42.63 -37.54
N MET A 751 3.42 -41.65 -36.98
CA MET A 751 2.82 -40.45 -36.38
C MET A 751 2.52 -39.37 -37.43
N THR A 752 1.27 -38.87 -37.43
CA THR A 752 0.89 -37.66 -38.18
C THR A 752 1.56 -36.41 -37.61
N ASP A 753 1.69 -35.34 -38.39
CA ASP A 753 2.31 -34.08 -37.93
C ASP A 753 1.59 -33.49 -36.71
N GLN A 754 0.26 -33.60 -36.67
CA GLN A 754 -0.54 -33.19 -35.52
C GLN A 754 -0.26 -34.04 -34.27
N GLN A 755 -0.08 -35.36 -34.41
CA GLN A 755 0.30 -36.25 -33.30
C GLN A 755 1.73 -35.97 -32.81
N ARG A 756 2.66 -35.63 -33.72
CA ARG A 756 4.01 -35.20 -33.34
C ARG A 756 3.96 -33.90 -32.55
N GLN A 757 3.19 -32.92 -33.01
CA GLN A 757 3.01 -31.66 -32.29
C GLN A 757 2.39 -31.88 -30.90
N GLN A 758 1.36 -32.73 -30.78
CA GLN A 758 0.75 -33.07 -29.48
C GLN A 758 1.71 -33.80 -28.54
N ARG A 759 2.55 -34.71 -29.06
CA ARG A 759 3.56 -35.43 -28.26
C ARG A 759 4.71 -34.50 -27.85
N ALA A 760 5.15 -33.63 -28.76
CA ALA A 760 6.15 -32.61 -28.48
C ALA A 760 5.63 -31.64 -27.43
N MET A 761 4.45 -31.06 -27.62
CA MET A 761 3.81 -30.16 -26.66
C MET A 761 3.58 -30.86 -25.32
N GLY A 762 3.13 -32.11 -25.31
CA GLY A 762 2.98 -32.89 -24.08
C GLY A 762 4.29 -33.22 -23.36
N SER A 763 5.43 -33.22 -24.05
CA SER A 763 6.74 -33.46 -23.43
C SER A 763 7.43 -32.16 -22.99
N VAL A 764 7.20 -31.06 -23.72
CA VAL A 764 7.76 -29.74 -23.43
C VAL A 764 6.97 -29.03 -22.33
N MET A 765 5.64 -29.15 -22.32
CA MET A 765 4.81 -28.41 -21.37
C MET A 765 5.09 -28.73 -19.90
N PRO A 766 5.33 -30.00 -19.49
CA PRO A 766 5.78 -30.29 -18.12
C PRO A 766 7.08 -29.59 -17.74
N LEU A 767 8.03 -29.40 -18.67
CA LEU A 767 9.26 -28.65 -18.42
C LEU A 767 8.98 -27.16 -18.23
N VAL A 768 8.11 -26.58 -19.07
CA VAL A 768 7.67 -25.18 -18.93
C VAL A 768 6.99 -24.95 -17.57
N PHE A 769 6.07 -25.85 -17.17
CA PHE A 769 5.41 -25.77 -15.87
C PHE A 769 6.39 -25.96 -14.71
N MET A 770 7.33 -26.90 -14.81
CA MET A 770 8.38 -27.09 -13.81
C MET A 770 9.20 -25.81 -13.60
N PHE A 771 9.62 -25.16 -14.69
CA PHE A 771 10.36 -23.90 -14.62
C PHE A 771 9.51 -22.75 -14.07
N MET A 772 8.23 -22.66 -14.46
CA MET A 772 7.32 -21.63 -13.96
C MET A 772 6.99 -21.79 -12.47
N PHE A 773 6.74 -23.03 -12.02
CA PHE A 773 6.43 -23.34 -10.62
C PHE A 773 7.69 -23.33 -9.73
N TYR A 774 8.89 -23.18 -10.30
CA TYR A 774 10.13 -23.11 -9.55
C TYR A 774 10.15 -21.94 -8.57
N SER A 775 9.60 -20.79 -8.96
CA SER A 775 9.53 -19.60 -8.10
C SER A 775 8.25 -19.50 -7.28
N PHE A 776 7.35 -20.48 -7.38
CA PHE A 776 6.04 -20.43 -6.72
C PHE A 776 6.07 -21.01 -5.30
N PRO A 777 5.09 -20.64 -4.44
CA PRO A 777 5.04 -21.15 -3.07
C PRO A 777 4.92 -22.67 -3.03
N SER A 778 5.63 -23.31 -2.10
CA SER A 778 5.63 -24.75 -1.90
C SER A 778 4.23 -25.30 -1.62
N GLY A 779 3.37 -24.55 -0.92
CA GLY A 779 1.97 -24.90 -0.72
C GLY A 779 1.16 -25.00 -2.02
N LEU A 780 1.46 -24.15 -3.01
CA LEU A 780 0.84 -24.20 -4.34
C LEU A 780 1.35 -25.39 -5.14
N ASN A 781 2.66 -25.64 -5.07
CA ASN A 781 3.29 -26.81 -5.70
C ASN A 781 2.72 -28.11 -5.12
N LEU A 782 2.54 -28.17 -3.80
CA LEU A 782 1.96 -29.30 -3.08
C LEU A 782 0.50 -29.55 -3.49
N TYR A 783 -0.31 -28.49 -3.57
CA TYR A 783 -1.67 -28.55 -4.09
C TYR A 783 -1.69 -29.15 -5.50
N TRP A 784 -0.86 -28.62 -6.39
CA TRP A 784 -0.88 -29.01 -7.80
C TRP A 784 -0.35 -30.44 -8.02
N LEU A 785 0.72 -30.81 -7.30
CA LEU A 785 1.26 -32.17 -7.29
C LEU A 785 0.19 -33.18 -6.84
N SER A 786 -0.46 -32.92 -5.70
CA SER A 786 -1.53 -33.75 -5.15
C SER A 786 -2.71 -33.85 -6.13
N SER A 787 -3.09 -32.72 -6.72
CA SER A 787 -4.19 -32.63 -7.69
C SER A 787 -3.90 -33.47 -8.94
N THR A 788 -2.67 -33.40 -9.45
CA THR A 788 -2.24 -34.17 -10.63
C THR A 788 -2.24 -35.66 -10.35
N LEU A 789 -1.69 -36.10 -9.21
CA LEU A 789 -1.68 -37.50 -8.79
C LEU A 789 -3.10 -38.09 -8.68
N LEU A 790 -3.99 -37.37 -8.00
CA LEU A 790 -5.41 -37.75 -7.90
C LEU A 790 -6.09 -37.79 -9.27
N GLY A 791 -5.76 -36.84 -10.16
CA GLY A 791 -6.25 -36.81 -11.53
C GLY A 791 -5.84 -38.05 -12.35
N ILE A 792 -4.58 -38.50 -12.23
CA ILE A 792 -4.11 -39.74 -12.86
C ILE A 792 -4.90 -40.94 -12.32
N GLY A 793 -5.08 -41.03 -11.01
CA GLY A 793 -5.85 -42.10 -10.37
C GLY A 793 -7.32 -42.13 -10.85
N GLN A 794 -7.97 -40.96 -10.90
CA GLN A 794 -9.34 -40.80 -11.40
C GLN A 794 -9.45 -41.24 -12.87
N GLN A 795 -8.53 -40.78 -13.71
CA GLN A 795 -8.50 -41.13 -15.14
C GLN A 795 -8.36 -42.64 -15.31
N TRP A 796 -7.39 -43.25 -14.62
CA TRP A 796 -7.14 -44.68 -14.68
C TRP A 796 -8.38 -45.50 -14.29
N TRP A 797 -9.05 -45.12 -13.20
CA TRP A 797 -10.30 -45.74 -12.77
C TRP A 797 -11.38 -45.61 -13.84
N THR A 798 -11.61 -44.41 -14.35
CA THR A 798 -12.69 -44.13 -15.32
C THR A 798 -12.47 -44.88 -16.64
N THR A 799 -11.24 -44.89 -17.16
CA THR A 799 -10.89 -45.59 -18.40
C THR A 799 -11.03 -47.10 -18.24
N LYS A 800 -10.64 -47.67 -17.08
CA LYS A 800 -10.85 -49.10 -16.78
C LYS A 800 -12.34 -49.46 -16.79
N THR A 801 -13.18 -48.68 -16.09
CA THR A 801 -14.64 -48.91 -16.06
C THR A 801 -15.29 -48.82 -17.46
N MET A 802 -14.79 -47.93 -18.33
CA MET A 802 -15.28 -47.85 -19.70
C MET A 802 -14.89 -49.07 -20.54
N LYS A 803 -13.65 -49.54 -20.40
CA LYS A 803 -13.16 -50.73 -21.12
C LYS A 803 -13.93 -51.99 -20.72
N ASP A 804 -14.20 -52.16 -19.43
CA ASP A 804 -14.96 -53.31 -18.90
C ASP A 804 -16.42 -53.32 -19.41
N LYS A 805 -17.05 -52.14 -19.54
CA LYS A 805 -18.40 -52.00 -20.13
C LYS A 805 -18.46 -52.35 -21.61
N ASP A 806 -17.41 -52.06 -22.37
CA ASP A 806 -17.34 -52.41 -23.80
C ASP A 806 -17.05 -53.92 -24.01
N SER A 807 -16.39 -54.59 -23.06
CA SER A 807 -16.10 -56.04 -23.13
C SER A 807 -17.26 -56.95 -22.72
N THR A 808 -18.37 -56.38 -22.21
CA THR A 808 -19.57 -57.16 -21.89
C THR A 808 -20.49 -57.15 -23.12
N PRO A 809 -20.68 -58.26 -23.87
CA PRO A 809 -21.54 -58.25 -25.04
C PRO A 809 -22.97 -57.92 -24.62
N SER A 810 -23.51 -56.81 -25.12
CA SER A 810 -24.94 -56.52 -25.05
C SER A 810 -25.66 -57.58 -25.88
N VAL A 811 -26.14 -58.64 -25.23
CA VAL A 811 -27.06 -59.60 -25.84
C VAL A 811 -28.40 -58.89 -26.01
N THR A 812 -28.54 -58.17 -27.12
CA THR A 812 -29.83 -57.69 -27.58
C THR A 812 -30.53 -58.89 -28.22
N VAL A 813 -31.34 -59.60 -27.43
CA VAL A 813 -32.27 -60.60 -27.97
C VAL A 813 -33.27 -59.87 -28.85
N VAL A 814 -33.07 -59.94 -30.17
CA VAL A 814 -34.06 -59.49 -31.14
C VAL A 814 -35.19 -60.52 -31.15
N GLY A 815 -36.22 -60.25 -30.33
CA GLY A 815 -37.48 -60.97 -30.40
C GLY A 815 -38.18 -60.67 -31.71
N LYS A 816 -38.13 -61.60 -32.67
CA LYS A 816 -39.11 -61.71 -33.75
C LYS A 816 -40.50 -61.87 -33.13
N LYS A 817 -41.36 -60.86 -33.22
CA LYS A 817 -42.81 -61.08 -33.23
C LYS A 817 -43.33 -60.82 -34.63
N GLY A 818 -43.86 -61.90 -35.21
CA GLY A 818 -44.40 -61.95 -36.55
C GLY A 818 -45.77 -61.31 -36.68
N LYS A 819 -46.15 -61.16 -37.95
CA LYS A 819 -47.48 -60.85 -38.46
C LYS A 819 -48.56 -61.68 -37.77
N ARG A 820 -49.56 -61.02 -37.18
CA ARG A 820 -50.96 -61.08 -37.60
C ARG A 820 -51.74 -59.95 -36.95
#